data_AF-A0A414PMN4-F1
#
_entry.id   AF-A0A414PMN4-F1
#
_cell.length_a   1.000
_cell.length_b   1.000
_cell.length_c   1.000
_cell.angle_alpha   90.00
_cell.angle_beta   90.00
_cell.angle_gamma   90.00
#
_symmetry.space_group_name_H-M   'P 1'
#
loop_
_entity.id
_entity.type
_entity.pdbx_description
1 polymer ?
#
loop_
_entity_poly.entity_id
_entity_poly.type
_entity_poly.pdbx_seq_one_letter_code
_entity_poly.pdbx_strand_id
1 'polypeptide(L)'
;MSKFKFVQWYGIVVCLLMAACTDVDITMPKGPKGDTGLSAYEFWKEKVADGTVDWPKDRTEVADFFKYLKGNDGKDGKSAFDQWKDMIADGSVDNPHNPGSKWPAGNNTVQDFWYFLTGATGESGQTPHIGDNGHWFVGNEDTGIAAQGEAGKDGANGKDAVPPTVTIGANDHWFVNGVDTGKKATGTNGKDGVSPTITIGNNGNWFVDGTDTGKKAVGVDGKSPEVAIGENGNWYINGTDTGKPSFGKAGKDGTNGTNGTNGTNGTNGKSAYELWKEYIASGEVDNPHKPDQKWPADRNKQTDFWDFLTGRSSVIEIQVGKYNVIPDYWNSQLREYVIPTDGSVLFTVYDKTGKKVAAGVQVSGLPGVGATETFTTDDNGQFKVTWDKLPDNQPLSHRTGSVTVTVGGVQETSANNTLVPNRVNVRATVSTVYLSYNSSDINATRYTYVSFKYERQIDGEWSDYPSNLKSYMMKTAKIKDINQPVNEGNLDKSTSYIYSTNDTYIYIRRPLVLTPTEKANVAKNDTINGLLKYEWDGNEFYSGLYFGDGAGPYNDYGQTVYLQDKIHIPEIYPAPGFKEGTVFLEIKQGVTTLWGEIDTDQLPDFYKTYAYPTGQDKFTKDPDTDIWKSPEGKLPASDLAEDRAVYIQMRTFINGTGGTVHTGTVPLSKGGKRFILTSAYPGNWIGVDIRRRQKGTNQITYNMSYEYRSRFIYYLLKEGGQYFLVDFADRTKRMPLEIKECPADWMD
;
A
#
# COMPACT_ATOMS: atom_id res chain seq x y z
N MET A 1 66.56 -20.03 63.92
CA MET A 1 65.93 -20.73 62.78
C MET A 1 64.42 -20.69 62.95
N SER A 2 63.71 -19.67 62.45
CA SER A 2 62.24 -19.70 62.48
C SER A 2 61.62 -18.53 61.72
N LYS A 3 60.87 -18.88 60.67
CA LYS A 3 59.58 -18.33 60.21
C LYS A 3 59.43 -16.85 59.77
N PHE A 4 58.54 -16.72 58.76
CA PHE A 4 57.53 -15.68 58.47
C PHE A 4 57.73 -14.69 57.28
N LYS A 5 56.79 -14.84 56.31
CA LYS A 5 55.96 -13.84 55.56
C LYS A 5 56.56 -12.81 54.58
N PHE A 6 55.91 -12.78 53.40
CA PHE A 6 55.48 -11.65 52.55
C PHE A 6 56.48 -10.54 52.12
N VAL A 7 56.60 -10.37 50.79
CA VAL A 7 56.70 -9.13 49.96
C VAL A 7 57.74 -9.29 48.85
N GLN A 8 57.28 -9.37 47.59
CA GLN A 8 57.81 -8.63 46.41
C GLN A 8 57.07 -9.07 45.14
N TRP A 9 55.89 -8.50 44.93
CA TRP A 9 55.15 -8.51 43.66
C TRP A 9 55.32 -7.11 43.05
N TYR A 10 55.94 -6.99 41.86
CA TYR A 10 55.75 -5.91 40.86
C TYR A 10 56.75 -5.98 39.66
N GLY A 11 57.28 -7.17 39.33
CA GLY A 11 58.32 -7.33 38.29
C GLY A 11 57.95 -8.18 37.07
N ILE A 12 56.67 -8.57 36.88
CA ILE A 12 56.25 -9.50 35.82
C ILE A 12 55.06 -8.94 35.01
N VAL A 13 55.01 -7.62 34.78
CA VAL A 13 53.94 -6.99 33.97
C VAL A 13 54.48 -6.14 32.79
N VAL A 14 55.80 -6.03 32.57
CA VAL A 14 56.35 -5.06 31.59
C VAL A 14 57.12 -5.66 30.40
N CYS A 15 57.36 -6.97 30.32
CA CYS A 15 58.13 -7.56 29.19
C CYS A 15 57.33 -8.45 28.21
N LEU A 16 55.99 -8.43 28.24
CA LEU A 16 55.13 -9.13 27.26
C LEU A 16 54.31 -8.16 26.39
N LEU A 17 54.92 -7.02 25.98
CA LEU A 17 54.30 -6.01 25.12
C LEU A 17 55.00 -5.84 23.75
N MET A 18 55.59 -6.89 23.18
CA MET A 18 56.19 -6.83 21.82
C MET A 18 55.77 -7.99 20.90
N ALA A 19 54.47 -8.34 20.91
CA ALA A 19 53.84 -9.08 19.80
C ALA A 19 52.32 -8.93 19.88
N ALA A 20 51.79 -7.75 19.53
CA ALA A 20 50.39 -7.62 19.14
C ALA A 20 50.39 -7.20 17.67
N CYS A 21 49.87 -8.09 16.82
CA CYS A 21 49.79 -7.96 15.38
C CYS A 21 49.14 -6.62 14.97
N THR A 22 49.94 -5.71 14.42
CA THR A 22 49.45 -4.68 13.52
C THR A 22 49.66 -5.21 12.11
N ASP A 23 48.68 -5.96 11.59
CA ASP A 23 48.40 -6.13 10.16
C ASP A 23 47.22 -7.10 10.07
N VAL A 24 46.02 -6.55 9.82
CA VAL A 24 44.86 -7.34 9.42
C VAL A 24 44.68 -7.11 7.93
N ASP A 25 45.02 -8.14 7.17
CA ASP A 25 44.77 -8.21 5.74
C ASP A 25 43.27 -8.47 5.52
N ILE A 26 42.54 -7.47 5.02
CA ILE A 26 41.09 -7.57 4.77
C ILE A 26 40.88 -7.71 3.26
N THR A 27 40.73 -8.94 2.78
CA THR A 27 40.13 -9.21 1.47
C THR A 27 38.68 -9.66 1.67
N MET A 28 37.73 -8.93 1.07
CA MET A 28 36.29 -9.21 1.16
C MET A 28 35.80 -9.93 -0.11
N PRO A 29 34.89 -10.91 0.00
CA PRO A 29 33.88 -11.16 -1.02
C PRO A 29 32.83 -10.04 -0.98
N LYS A 30 32.43 -9.52 -2.14
CA LYS A 30 31.28 -8.59 -2.23
C LYS A 30 29.99 -9.36 -1.92
N GLY A 31 29.27 -8.96 -0.87
CA GLY A 31 27.89 -9.41 -0.63
C GLY A 31 26.91 -8.84 -1.67
N PRO A 32 25.69 -9.39 -1.78
CA PRO A 32 24.68 -8.86 -2.71
C PRO A 32 24.25 -7.43 -2.31
N LYS A 33 24.02 -6.58 -3.32
CA LYS A 33 23.60 -5.18 -3.17
C LYS A 33 22.09 -5.09 -2.90
N GLY A 34 21.68 -4.22 -1.98
CA GLY A 34 20.29 -3.79 -1.82
C GLY A 34 19.90 -2.65 -2.79
N ASP A 35 18.61 -2.29 -2.83
CA ASP A 35 17.95 -1.51 -3.90
C ASP A 35 18.46 -0.07 -4.16
N THR A 36 19.30 0.49 -3.29
CA THR A 36 19.98 1.78 -3.52
C THR A 36 21.38 1.62 -4.14
N GLY A 37 21.83 0.37 -4.32
CA GLY A 37 23.13 0.05 -4.88
C GLY A 37 24.32 0.22 -3.95
N LEU A 38 24.09 0.53 -2.66
CA LEU A 38 25.12 0.79 -1.64
C LEU A 38 25.04 -0.22 -0.47
N SER A 39 26.16 -0.81 -0.10
CA SER A 39 26.41 -1.56 1.13
C SER A 39 26.37 -0.64 2.38
N ALA A 40 26.30 -1.21 3.59
CA ALA A 40 26.36 -0.44 4.85
C ALA A 40 27.58 0.51 4.93
N TYR A 41 28.72 0.09 4.35
CA TYR A 41 29.92 0.91 4.21
C TYR A 41 29.70 2.09 3.24
N GLU A 42 29.06 1.83 2.10
CA GLU A 42 28.80 2.84 1.07
C GLU A 42 27.74 3.85 1.53
N PHE A 43 26.72 3.42 2.28
CA PHE A 43 25.75 4.30 2.94
C PHE A 43 26.42 5.18 4.01
N TRP A 44 27.23 4.59 4.89
CA TRP A 44 28.00 5.36 5.87
C TRP A 44 28.87 6.41 5.18
N LYS A 45 29.58 6.04 4.12
CA LYS A 45 30.42 6.94 3.34
C LYS A 45 29.63 8.11 2.72
N GLU A 46 28.42 7.84 2.22
CA GLU A 46 27.51 8.87 1.72
C GLU A 46 27.08 9.83 2.84
N LYS A 47 26.73 9.30 4.02
CA LYS A 47 26.35 10.09 5.19
C LYS A 47 27.48 10.88 5.83
N VAL A 48 28.73 10.42 5.69
CA VAL A 48 29.91 11.23 6.02
C VAL A 48 30.08 12.37 5.01
N ALA A 49 29.82 12.12 3.72
CA ALA A 49 29.96 13.12 2.67
C ALA A 49 28.90 14.23 2.77
N ASP A 50 27.64 13.88 3.06
CA ASP A 50 26.53 14.84 3.22
C ASP A 50 26.54 15.57 4.58
N GLY A 51 27.31 15.07 5.56
CA GLY A 51 27.49 15.67 6.88
C GLY A 51 26.51 15.18 7.94
N THR A 52 25.69 14.16 7.64
CA THR A 52 24.79 13.51 8.60
C THR A 52 25.57 12.68 9.63
N VAL A 53 26.70 12.09 9.25
CA VAL A 53 27.63 11.40 10.16
C VAL A 53 28.80 12.34 10.45
N ASP A 54 28.99 12.68 11.73
CA ASP A 54 30.09 13.51 12.21
C ASP A 54 31.43 12.73 12.17
N TRP A 55 32.06 12.73 11.00
CA TRP A 55 33.32 12.04 10.73
C TRP A 55 34.16 12.81 9.70
N PRO A 56 35.51 12.76 9.76
CA PRO A 56 36.34 13.44 8.76
C PRO A 56 36.05 12.95 7.33
N LYS A 57 35.65 13.88 6.45
CA LYS A 57 35.23 13.57 5.07
C LYS A 57 36.35 12.97 4.19
N ASP A 58 37.59 13.18 4.59
CA ASP A 58 38.81 12.64 3.97
C ASP A 58 39.19 11.25 4.49
N ARG A 59 38.49 10.71 5.51
CA ARG A 59 38.71 9.39 6.12
C ARG A 59 37.52 8.48 5.87
N THR A 60 37.26 8.14 4.61
CA THR A 60 36.08 7.34 4.22
C THR A 60 36.46 5.97 3.66
N GLU A 61 37.66 5.48 3.93
CA GLU A 61 38.05 4.13 3.51
C GLU A 61 37.40 3.07 4.40
N VAL A 62 37.40 1.82 3.95
CA VAL A 62 36.82 0.69 4.71
C VAL A 62 37.44 0.60 6.10
N ALA A 63 38.75 0.83 6.22
CA ALA A 63 39.45 0.89 7.50
C ALA A 63 38.92 2.01 8.42
N ASP A 64 38.47 3.13 7.87
CA ASP A 64 37.90 4.24 8.62
C ASP A 64 36.43 3.99 9.00
N PHE A 65 35.68 3.26 8.17
CA PHE A 65 34.36 2.74 8.57
C PHE A 65 34.48 1.79 9.77
N PHE A 66 35.51 0.95 9.79
CA PHE A 66 35.82 0.12 10.96
C PHE A 66 36.31 0.94 12.16
N LYS A 67 36.99 2.08 11.96
CA LYS A 67 37.32 3.01 13.06
C LYS A 67 36.08 3.73 13.58
N TYR A 68 35.16 4.12 12.71
CA TYR A 68 33.86 4.69 13.07
C TYR A 68 33.06 3.70 13.92
N LEU A 69 32.98 2.44 13.49
CA LEU A 69 32.35 1.36 14.27
C LEU A 69 33.10 0.99 15.56
N LYS A 70 34.36 1.41 15.73
CA LYS A 70 35.16 1.29 16.96
C LYS A 70 35.09 2.53 17.86
N GLY A 71 34.61 3.67 17.35
CA GLY A 71 34.77 4.99 17.95
C GLY A 71 36.17 5.59 17.69
N ASN A 72 36.25 6.92 17.52
CA ASN A 72 37.52 7.63 17.37
C ASN A 72 37.98 8.24 18.71
N ASP A 73 39.29 8.31 18.90
CA ASP A 73 40.06 8.86 20.01
C ASP A 73 39.29 9.74 21.04
N GLY A 74 39.15 9.22 22.25
CA GLY A 74 39.42 9.98 23.48
C GLY A 74 38.40 11.01 23.99
N LYS A 75 37.20 11.13 23.41
CA LYS A 75 36.04 11.70 24.11
C LYS A 75 34.81 10.82 23.89
N ASP A 76 34.54 10.03 24.92
CA ASP A 76 33.38 9.16 25.15
C ASP A 76 33.46 7.75 24.53
N GLY A 77 33.88 6.79 25.35
CA GLY A 77 33.97 5.35 25.04
C GLY A 77 32.62 4.64 24.86
N LYS A 78 31.76 5.17 24.00
CA LYS A 78 30.45 4.61 23.64
C LYS A 78 30.60 3.47 22.63
N SER A 79 29.88 2.37 22.84
CA SER A 79 29.86 1.25 21.90
C SER A 79 29.14 1.62 20.60
N ALA A 80 29.29 0.83 19.53
CA ALA A 80 28.55 1.04 18.27
C ALA A 80 27.03 1.07 18.47
N PHE A 81 26.53 0.30 19.44
CA PHE A 81 25.14 0.30 19.86
C PHE A 81 24.72 1.63 20.53
N ASP A 82 25.55 2.17 21.41
CA ASP A 82 25.27 3.43 22.11
C ASP A 82 25.28 4.61 21.14
N GLN A 83 26.18 4.60 20.15
CA GLN A 83 26.23 5.61 19.09
C GLN A 83 25.01 5.51 18.16
N TRP A 84 24.58 4.29 17.80
CA TRP A 84 23.34 4.10 17.04
C TRP A 84 22.11 4.57 17.81
N LYS A 85 22.07 4.32 19.12
CA LYS A 85 20.98 4.76 19.99
C LYS A 85 20.87 6.28 20.06
N ASP A 86 22.00 6.98 20.10
CA ASP A 86 22.04 8.44 20.00
C ASP A 86 21.57 8.93 18.61
N MET A 87 21.97 8.23 17.54
CA MET A 87 21.58 8.55 16.16
C MET A 87 20.06 8.47 15.94
N ILE A 88 19.39 7.45 16.47
CA ILE A 88 17.93 7.29 16.30
C ILE A 88 17.09 8.14 17.26
N ALA A 89 17.71 8.79 18.26
CA ALA A 89 17.01 9.42 19.38
C ALA A 89 16.10 10.59 18.96
N ASP A 90 16.42 11.28 17.87
CA ASP A 90 15.64 12.41 17.35
C ASP A 90 14.51 12.00 16.38
N GLY A 91 14.41 10.70 16.03
CA GLY A 91 13.41 10.16 15.12
C GLY A 91 13.58 10.60 13.66
N SER A 92 14.74 11.14 13.28
CA SER A 92 15.01 11.63 11.92
C SER A 92 15.57 10.56 10.99
N VAL A 93 16.05 9.45 11.55
CA VAL A 93 16.70 8.35 10.82
C VAL A 93 15.69 7.64 9.92
N ASP A 94 16.03 7.47 8.65
CA ASP A 94 15.20 6.70 7.71
C ASP A 94 15.16 5.23 8.11
N ASN A 95 14.00 4.60 7.95
CA ASN A 95 13.83 3.19 8.25
C ASN A 95 14.44 2.35 7.11
N PRO A 96 15.53 1.60 7.35
CA PRO A 96 16.19 0.82 6.31
C PRO A 96 15.36 -0.37 5.81
N HIS A 97 14.25 -0.69 6.47
CA HIS A 97 13.31 -1.77 6.12
C HIS A 97 11.99 -1.29 5.53
N ASN A 98 11.73 0.02 5.54
CA ASN A 98 10.49 0.60 5.03
C ASN A 98 10.76 1.97 4.38
N PRO A 99 11.13 1.98 3.08
CA PRO A 99 11.46 3.21 2.35
C PRO A 99 10.34 4.26 2.43
N GLY A 100 10.70 5.49 2.84
CA GLY A 100 9.75 6.60 3.02
C GLY A 100 9.18 6.75 4.44
N SER A 101 9.56 5.88 5.38
CA SER A 101 9.22 6.02 6.80
C SER A 101 10.46 6.27 7.66
N LYS A 102 10.26 6.84 8.87
CA LYS A 102 11.33 7.07 9.85
C LYS A 102 11.40 5.92 10.86
N TRP A 103 12.61 5.62 11.34
CA TRP A 103 12.83 4.65 12.40
C TRP A 103 12.22 5.16 13.72
N PRO A 104 11.39 4.38 14.42
CA PRO A 104 10.85 4.80 15.71
C PRO A 104 11.97 4.93 16.75
N ALA A 105 12.18 6.12 17.31
CA ALA A 105 13.19 6.37 18.36
C ALA A 105 13.03 5.49 19.62
N GLY A 106 11.81 4.98 19.85
CA GLY A 106 11.50 4.03 20.92
C GLY A 106 12.05 2.61 20.69
N ASN A 107 12.38 2.24 19.45
CA ASN A 107 12.94 0.94 19.07
C ASN A 107 14.46 1.01 19.17
N ASN A 108 14.98 0.88 20.41
CA ASN A 108 16.38 1.18 20.75
C ASN A 108 17.07 0.06 21.57
N THR A 109 16.58 -1.18 21.44
CA THR A 109 17.19 -2.36 22.06
C THR A 109 18.34 -2.92 21.22
N VAL A 110 19.16 -3.80 21.80
CA VAL A 110 20.24 -4.50 21.06
C VAL A 110 19.66 -5.34 19.90
N GLN A 111 18.45 -5.88 20.06
CA GLN A 111 17.76 -6.58 18.99
C GLN A 111 17.35 -5.62 17.87
N ASP A 112 16.82 -4.44 18.21
CA ASP A 112 16.48 -3.39 17.24
C ASP A 112 17.72 -2.90 16.48
N PHE A 113 18.87 -2.82 17.14
CA PHE A 113 20.16 -2.48 16.54
C PHE A 113 20.59 -3.51 15.49
N TRP A 114 20.48 -4.80 15.80
CA TRP A 114 20.78 -5.85 14.83
C TRP A 114 19.76 -5.86 13.68
N TYR A 115 18.48 -5.68 13.98
CA TYR A 115 17.44 -5.56 12.97
C TYR A 115 17.73 -4.38 12.04
N PHE A 116 18.03 -3.20 12.58
CA PHE A 116 18.40 -2.01 11.81
C PHE A 116 19.56 -2.26 10.82
N LEU A 117 20.58 -2.99 11.23
CA LEU A 117 21.77 -3.25 10.41
C LEU A 117 21.57 -4.28 9.28
N THR A 118 20.49 -5.07 9.32
CA THR A 118 20.25 -6.12 8.30
C THR A 118 19.68 -5.61 6.96
N GLY A 119 19.15 -4.37 6.91
CA GLY A 119 18.62 -3.73 5.69
C GLY A 119 17.39 -4.42 5.04
N ALA A 120 16.67 -3.71 4.15
CA ALA A 120 15.60 -4.29 3.34
C ALA A 120 16.13 -5.35 2.35
N THR A 121 15.34 -6.41 2.11
CA THR A 121 15.61 -7.42 1.06
C THR A 121 15.58 -6.78 -0.32
N GLY A 122 16.65 -6.89 -1.11
CA GLY A 122 16.69 -6.34 -2.47
C GLY A 122 15.77 -7.08 -3.45
N GLU A 123 15.15 -6.35 -4.36
CA GLU A 123 14.47 -6.92 -5.54
C GLU A 123 15.50 -7.35 -6.61
N SER A 124 15.14 -8.34 -7.43
CA SER A 124 16.02 -8.82 -8.51
C SER A 124 16.22 -7.76 -9.59
N GLY A 125 17.44 -7.70 -10.17
CA GLY A 125 17.74 -6.79 -11.27
C GLY A 125 16.83 -7.01 -12.49
N GLN A 126 16.41 -5.90 -13.12
CA GLN A 126 15.45 -5.92 -14.22
C GLN A 126 16.06 -6.53 -15.49
N THR A 127 15.41 -7.56 -16.04
CA THR A 127 15.83 -8.27 -17.26
C THR A 127 15.05 -7.75 -18.47
N PRO A 128 15.70 -7.54 -19.65
CA PRO A 128 14.98 -7.18 -20.86
C PRO A 128 14.02 -8.28 -21.31
N HIS A 129 12.81 -7.92 -21.75
CA HIS A 129 11.81 -8.86 -22.30
C HIS A 129 11.06 -8.23 -23.49
N ILE A 130 10.28 -9.03 -24.23
CA ILE A 130 9.44 -8.53 -25.32
C ILE A 130 8.03 -8.32 -24.77
N GLY A 131 7.51 -7.10 -24.85
CA GLY A 131 6.14 -6.78 -24.42
C GLY A 131 5.10 -7.18 -25.46
N ASP A 132 3.82 -7.18 -25.05
CA ASP A 132 2.69 -7.62 -25.87
C ASP A 132 2.48 -6.81 -27.17
N ASN A 133 3.08 -5.61 -27.25
CA ASN A 133 3.09 -4.77 -28.45
C ASN A 133 4.23 -5.11 -29.43
N GLY A 134 5.04 -6.14 -29.15
CA GLY A 134 6.16 -6.57 -29.97
C GLY A 134 7.41 -5.72 -29.82
N HIS A 135 7.48 -4.83 -28.83
CA HIS A 135 8.68 -4.04 -28.51
C HIS A 135 9.52 -4.67 -27.41
N TRP A 136 10.81 -4.32 -27.35
CA TRP A 136 11.67 -4.62 -26.21
C TRP A 136 11.31 -3.74 -25.00
N PHE A 137 11.28 -4.34 -23.81
CA PHE A 137 11.05 -3.72 -22.51
C PHE A 137 12.26 -3.95 -21.61
N VAL A 138 12.53 -3.02 -20.69
CA VAL A 138 13.48 -3.20 -19.58
C VAL A 138 12.74 -2.90 -18.28
N GLY A 139 12.52 -3.92 -17.45
CA GLY A 139 11.53 -3.81 -16.38
C GLY A 139 10.14 -3.53 -16.97
N ASN A 140 9.37 -2.61 -16.40
CA ASN A 140 8.03 -2.26 -16.90
C ASN A 140 8.02 -1.13 -17.96
N GLU A 141 9.19 -0.65 -18.41
CA GLU A 141 9.29 0.45 -19.38
C GLU A 141 9.47 -0.07 -20.81
N ASP A 142 8.58 0.37 -21.71
CA ASP A 142 8.66 0.14 -23.17
C ASP A 142 9.81 0.96 -23.77
N THR A 143 10.73 0.31 -24.49
CA THR A 143 11.87 1.00 -25.14
C THR A 143 11.50 1.64 -26.48
N GLY A 144 10.33 1.32 -27.05
CA GLY A 144 9.89 1.76 -28.38
C GLY A 144 10.58 1.03 -29.55
N ILE A 145 11.41 0.02 -29.26
CA ILE A 145 12.19 -0.72 -30.27
C ILE A 145 11.50 -2.05 -30.58
N ALA A 146 11.02 -2.23 -31.81
CA ALA A 146 10.41 -3.49 -32.25
C ALA A 146 11.41 -4.67 -32.17
N ALA A 147 10.96 -5.79 -31.62
CA ALA A 147 11.77 -7.00 -31.43
C ALA A 147 11.89 -7.88 -32.69
N GLN A 148 11.19 -7.53 -33.76
CA GLN A 148 11.14 -8.27 -35.02
C GLN A 148 11.59 -7.37 -36.20
N GLY A 149 12.44 -7.89 -37.09
CA GLY A 149 12.89 -7.16 -38.29
C GLY A 149 11.80 -7.04 -39.37
N GLU A 150 11.94 -6.10 -40.30
CA GLU A 150 11.01 -5.96 -41.43
C GLU A 150 10.89 -7.26 -42.25
N ALA A 151 9.66 -7.63 -42.63
CA ALA A 151 9.40 -8.82 -43.42
C ALA A 151 10.08 -8.73 -44.80
N GLY A 152 10.92 -9.72 -45.12
CA GLY A 152 11.51 -9.85 -46.45
C GLY A 152 10.43 -10.04 -47.52
N LYS A 153 10.54 -9.35 -48.67
CA LYS A 153 9.68 -9.59 -49.83
C LYS A 153 9.96 -10.99 -50.42
N ASP A 154 8.88 -11.72 -50.73
CA ASP A 154 8.93 -13.06 -51.31
C ASP A 154 9.77 -13.13 -52.60
N GLY A 155 10.70 -14.09 -52.65
CA GLY A 155 11.43 -14.46 -53.86
C GLY A 155 12.69 -15.30 -53.62
N ALA A 156 12.59 -16.61 -53.91
CA ALA A 156 13.66 -17.58 -54.17
C ALA A 156 14.96 -17.51 -53.32
N ASN A 157 15.09 -18.43 -52.35
CA ASN A 157 16.30 -18.71 -51.54
C ASN A 157 17.07 -17.46 -51.08
N GLY A 158 16.44 -16.64 -50.23
CA GLY A 158 17.10 -15.57 -49.48
C GLY A 158 17.66 -16.08 -48.15
N LYS A 159 18.85 -15.62 -47.77
CA LYS A 159 19.51 -15.90 -46.48
C LYS A 159 18.59 -15.65 -45.29
N ASP A 160 18.74 -16.47 -44.25
CA ASP A 160 18.07 -16.34 -42.95
C ASP A 160 18.06 -14.89 -42.45
N ALA A 161 16.95 -14.47 -41.85
CA ALA A 161 16.85 -13.19 -41.15
C ALA A 161 17.94 -13.13 -40.05
N VAL A 162 18.75 -12.08 -40.07
CA VAL A 162 19.78 -11.86 -39.05
C VAL A 162 19.07 -11.58 -37.71
N PRO A 163 19.31 -12.39 -36.66
CA PRO A 163 18.73 -12.14 -35.34
C PRO A 163 19.15 -10.76 -34.82
N PRO A 164 18.27 -10.03 -34.13
CA PRO A 164 18.67 -8.77 -33.53
C PRO A 164 19.79 -8.98 -32.52
N THR A 165 20.81 -8.12 -32.56
CA THR A 165 21.96 -8.18 -31.67
C THR A 165 21.76 -7.24 -30.49
N VAL A 166 21.78 -7.80 -29.28
CA VAL A 166 21.80 -7.04 -28.03
C VAL A 166 23.23 -7.05 -27.48
N THR A 167 23.82 -5.87 -27.32
CA THR A 167 25.21 -5.71 -26.89
C THR A 167 25.34 -4.57 -25.88
N ILE A 168 26.35 -4.62 -25.02
CA ILE A 168 26.71 -3.50 -24.15
C ILE A 168 27.72 -2.64 -24.90
N GLY A 169 27.40 -1.35 -25.12
CA GLY A 169 28.29 -0.42 -25.78
C GLY A 169 29.41 0.06 -24.86
N ALA A 170 30.47 0.66 -25.44
CA ALA A 170 31.61 1.18 -24.68
C ALA A 170 31.28 2.32 -23.69
N ASN A 171 30.05 2.84 -23.74
CA ASN A 171 29.48 3.83 -22.81
C ASN A 171 28.61 3.18 -21.70
N ASP A 172 28.72 1.87 -21.49
CA ASP A 172 27.94 1.09 -20.53
C ASP A 172 26.42 1.12 -20.77
N HIS A 173 25.95 1.44 -21.97
CA HIS A 173 24.52 1.40 -22.29
C HIS A 173 24.13 0.10 -22.99
N TRP A 174 22.86 -0.29 -22.87
CA TRP A 174 22.27 -1.33 -23.69
C TRP A 174 22.10 -0.82 -25.13
N PHE A 175 22.58 -1.60 -26.10
CA PHE A 175 22.36 -1.38 -27.52
C PHE A 175 21.50 -2.50 -28.07
N VAL A 176 20.48 -2.13 -28.85
CA VAL A 176 19.67 -3.07 -29.64
C VAL A 176 19.91 -2.75 -31.11
N ASN A 177 20.42 -3.71 -31.87
CA ASN A 177 20.78 -3.54 -33.29
C ASN A 177 21.73 -2.36 -33.57
N GLY A 178 22.64 -2.08 -32.62
CA GLY A 178 23.58 -0.96 -32.74
C GLY A 178 22.98 0.43 -32.42
N VAL A 179 21.73 0.51 -31.96
CA VAL A 179 21.11 1.74 -31.48
C VAL A 179 21.21 1.81 -29.95
N ASP A 180 21.79 2.91 -29.44
CA ASP A 180 21.89 3.20 -28.01
C ASP A 180 20.49 3.46 -27.43
N THR A 181 20.10 2.70 -26.42
CA THR A 181 18.79 2.85 -25.75
C THR A 181 18.77 4.01 -24.74
N GLY A 182 19.92 4.62 -24.44
CA GLY A 182 20.09 5.63 -23.39
C GLY A 182 20.06 5.06 -21.96
N LYS A 183 19.97 3.73 -21.81
CA LYS A 183 19.84 3.03 -20.52
C LYS A 183 21.12 2.27 -20.20
N LYS A 184 21.68 2.49 -19.02
CA LYS A 184 22.90 1.81 -18.58
C LYS A 184 22.67 0.31 -18.36
N ALA A 185 23.55 -0.52 -18.90
CA ALA A 185 23.64 -1.96 -18.68
C ALA A 185 24.29 -2.34 -17.34
N THR A 186 24.91 -1.37 -16.67
CA THR A 186 25.53 -1.52 -15.34
C THR A 186 25.17 -0.34 -14.43
N GLY A 187 25.00 -0.59 -13.13
CA GLY A 187 24.89 0.48 -12.13
C GLY A 187 26.21 1.26 -12.01
N THR A 188 26.17 2.56 -11.75
CA THR A 188 27.35 3.45 -11.71
C THR A 188 28.42 3.00 -10.70
N ASN A 189 29.67 2.84 -11.17
CA ASN A 189 30.85 2.86 -10.32
C ASN A 189 31.23 4.31 -9.95
N GLY A 190 31.72 4.50 -8.72
CA GLY A 190 32.46 5.71 -8.33
C GLY A 190 33.79 5.82 -9.10
N LYS A 191 34.35 7.03 -9.22
CA LYS A 191 35.54 7.37 -10.02
C LYS A 191 36.69 6.35 -9.90
N ASP A 192 37.20 5.90 -11.05
CA ASP A 192 38.23 4.88 -11.21
C ASP A 192 39.60 5.24 -10.59
N GLY A 193 40.22 4.25 -9.96
CA GLY A 193 41.67 4.10 -9.96
C GLY A 193 42.10 3.34 -11.23
N VAL A 194 43.09 3.86 -11.94
CA VAL A 194 43.51 3.34 -13.26
C VAL A 194 44.02 1.90 -13.15
N SER A 195 43.35 0.96 -13.82
CA SER A 195 43.79 -0.43 -13.96
C SER A 195 44.76 -0.56 -15.14
N PRO A 196 45.87 -1.32 -15.03
CA PRO A 196 46.78 -1.51 -16.15
C PRO A 196 46.12 -2.33 -17.26
N THR A 197 46.40 -1.98 -18.52
CA THR A 197 45.82 -2.61 -19.71
C THR A 197 46.78 -3.69 -20.23
N ILE A 198 46.32 -4.95 -20.24
CA ILE A 198 47.07 -6.08 -20.80
C ILE A 198 46.49 -6.43 -22.17
N THR A 199 47.33 -6.46 -23.20
CA THR A 199 46.93 -6.78 -24.59
C THR A 199 47.91 -7.74 -25.24
N ILE A 200 47.50 -8.44 -26.29
CA ILE A 200 48.41 -9.22 -27.14
C ILE A 200 48.74 -8.36 -28.36
N GLY A 201 50.01 -7.99 -28.50
CA GLY A 201 50.47 -7.20 -29.63
C GLY A 201 50.44 -8.01 -30.92
N ASN A 202 50.43 -7.34 -32.08
CA ASN A 202 50.38 -7.99 -33.39
C ASN A 202 51.57 -8.93 -33.69
N ASN A 203 52.64 -8.87 -32.88
CA ASN A 203 53.78 -9.79 -32.93
C ASN A 203 53.57 -11.08 -32.11
N GLY A 204 52.41 -11.23 -31.46
CA GLY A 204 52.03 -12.39 -30.66
C GLY A 204 52.63 -12.41 -29.25
N ASN A 205 53.14 -11.28 -28.74
CA ASN A 205 53.64 -11.14 -27.37
C ASN A 205 52.62 -10.46 -26.45
N TRP A 206 52.77 -10.67 -25.14
CA TRP A 206 52.05 -9.91 -24.12
C TRP A 206 52.58 -8.48 -24.02
N PHE A 207 51.66 -7.52 -23.93
CA PHE A 207 51.91 -6.10 -23.67
C PHE A 207 51.22 -5.70 -22.37
N VAL A 208 51.90 -4.90 -21.55
CA VAL A 208 51.32 -4.28 -20.34
C VAL A 208 51.46 -2.77 -20.49
N ASP A 209 50.33 -2.06 -20.43
CA ASP A 209 50.22 -0.61 -20.64
C ASP A 209 50.90 -0.14 -21.94
N GLY A 210 50.72 -0.90 -23.02
CA GLY A 210 51.30 -0.60 -24.33
C GLY A 210 52.79 -0.89 -24.47
N THR A 211 53.44 -1.48 -23.46
CA THR A 211 54.86 -1.87 -23.51
C THR A 211 55.02 -3.37 -23.76
N ASP A 212 55.77 -3.75 -24.81
CA ASP A 212 56.05 -5.15 -25.16
C ASP A 212 56.90 -5.83 -24.08
N THR A 213 56.42 -6.95 -23.56
CA THR A 213 57.13 -7.73 -22.54
C THR A 213 58.21 -8.66 -23.13
N GLY A 214 58.23 -8.85 -24.45
CA GLY A 214 59.10 -9.79 -25.15
C GLY A 214 58.73 -11.26 -24.97
N LYS A 215 57.56 -11.55 -24.37
CA LYS A 215 57.08 -12.91 -24.07
C LYS A 215 55.89 -13.29 -24.94
N LYS A 216 56.01 -14.38 -25.70
CA LYS A 216 54.95 -14.91 -26.56
C LYS A 216 53.70 -15.25 -25.73
N ALA A 217 52.55 -14.81 -26.19
CA ALA A 217 51.27 -15.00 -25.51
C ALA A 217 50.69 -16.40 -25.67
N VAL A 218 51.24 -17.19 -26.60
CA VAL A 218 50.84 -18.56 -26.85
C VAL A 218 52.09 -19.44 -26.85
N GLY A 219 52.13 -20.43 -25.96
CA GLY A 219 53.15 -21.49 -25.95
C GLY A 219 52.93 -22.50 -27.08
N VAL A 220 53.98 -23.16 -27.54
CA VAL A 220 54.00 -24.10 -28.68
C VAL A 220 53.22 -25.41 -28.39
N ASP A 221 52.65 -25.52 -27.18
CA ASP A 221 52.29 -26.76 -26.51
C ASP A 221 50.82 -26.75 -25.99
N GLY A 222 50.07 -25.66 -26.21
CA GLY A 222 48.63 -25.60 -25.90
C GLY A 222 48.24 -25.62 -24.40
N LYS A 223 49.17 -25.42 -23.47
CA LYS A 223 48.86 -25.21 -22.04
C LYS A 223 49.08 -23.76 -21.62
N SER A 224 48.05 -23.17 -21.01
CA SER A 224 48.12 -21.83 -20.41
C SER A 224 49.09 -21.83 -19.23
N PRO A 225 49.92 -20.78 -19.06
CA PRO A 225 50.79 -20.65 -17.90
C PRO A 225 49.97 -20.42 -16.63
N GLU A 226 50.41 -21.03 -15.53
CA GLU A 226 49.83 -20.88 -14.20
C GLU A 226 50.40 -19.62 -13.55
N VAL A 227 49.53 -18.69 -13.15
CA VAL A 227 49.92 -17.42 -12.52
C VAL A 227 49.37 -17.39 -11.10
N ALA A 228 50.23 -17.10 -10.14
CA ALA A 228 49.89 -17.06 -8.72
C ALA A 228 50.57 -15.87 -8.02
N ILE A 229 50.07 -15.47 -6.84
CA ILE A 229 50.75 -14.51 -5.97
C ILE A 229 51.49 -15.32 -4.90
N GLY A 230 52.80 -15.14 -4.81
CA GLY A 230 53.62 -15.81 -3.80
C GLY A 230 53.43 -15.20 -2.41
N GLU A 231 53.78 -15.93 -1.35
CA GLU A 231 53.65 -15.47 0.05
C GLU A 231 54.40 -14.16 0.35
N ASN A 232 55.35 -13.77 -0.51
CA ASN A 232 56.06 -12.49 -0.43
C ASN A 232 55.35 -11.33 -1.15
N GLY A 233 54.14 -11.55 -1.68
CA GLY A 233 53.33 -10.55 -2.35
C GLY A 233 53.74 -10.23 -3.79
N ASN A 234 54.68 -10.97 -4.40
CA ASN A 234 55.07 -10.80 -5.79
C ASN A 234 54.27 -11.71 -6.74
N TRP A 235 54.22 -11.33 -8.02
CA TRP A 235 53.69 -12.19 -9.08
C TRP A 235 54.63 -13.37 -9.35
N TYR A 236 54.06 -14.58 -9.47
CA TYR A 236 54.73 -15.80 -9.87
C TYR A 236 54.10 -16.33 -11.15
N ILE A 237 54.94 -16.79 -12.09
CA ILE A 237 54.48 -17.43 -13.33
C ILE A 237 55.16 -18.80 -13.41
N ASN A 238 54.35 -19.85 -13.47
CA ASN A 238 54.78 -21.27 -13.41
C ASN A 238 55.73 -21.55 -12.23
N GLY A 239 55.40 -21.03 -11.05
CA GLY A 239 56.18 -21.24 -9.83
C GLY A 239 57.48 -20.43 -9.72
N THR A 240 57.77 -19.50 -10.64
CA THR A 240 58.97 -18.64 -10.58
C THR A 240 58.61 -17.20 -10.20
N ASP A 241 59.29 -16.65 -9.19
CA ASP A 241 59.12 -15.27 -8.71
C ASP A 241 59.57 -14.26 -9.77
N THR A 242 58.72 -13.29 -10.09
CA THR A 242 59.04 -12.21 -11.05
C THR A 242 59.76 -11.02 -10.41
N GLY A 243 59.83 -10.94 -9.07
CA GLY A 243 60.38 -9.82 -8.33
C GLY A 243 59.55 -8.53 -8.41
N LYS A 244 58.33 -8.61 -8.97
CA LYS A 244 57.40 -7.50 -9.12
C LYS A 244 56.28 -7.63 -8.09
N PRO A 245 56.10 -6.65 -7.19
CA PRO A 245 55.04 -6.68 -6.20
C PRO A 245 53.66 -6.60 -6.88
N SER A 246 52.72 -7.37 -6.37
CA SER A 246 51.36 -7.47 -6.91
C SER A 246 50.43 -6.34 -6.47
N PHE A 247 50.91 -5.41 -5.63
CA PHE A 247 50.18 -4.23 -5.13
C PHE A 247 51.05 -2.95 -5.17
N GLY A 248 50.41 -1.77 -5.28
CA GLY A 248 51.07 -0.46 -5.40
C GLY A 248 51.63 0.10 -4.07
N LYS A 249 52.71 0.91 -4.14
CA LYS A 249 53.38 1.53 -2.96
C LYS A 249 52.64 2.78 -2.45
N ALA A 250 52.70 3.00 -1.12
CA ALA A 250 52.14 4.15 -0.41
C ALA A 250 52.75 5.52 -0.81
N GLY A 251 51.94 6.58 -0.75
CA GLY A 251 52.37 7.98 -0.89
C GLY A 251 53.15 8.47 0.34
N LYS A 252 54.09 9.41 0.14
CA LYS A 252 54.90 10.00 1.23
C LYS A 252 54.06 10.92 2.11
N ASP A 253 54.24 10.80 3.44
CA ASP A 253 53.64 11.67 4.44
C ASP A 253 54.08 13.14 4.32
N GLY A 254 53.14 14.07 4.53
CA GLY A 254 53.42 15.50 4.73
C GLY A 254 53.99 15.78 6.12
N THR A 255 54.86 16.79 6.23
CA THR A 255 55.54 17.18 7.47
C THR A 255 54.57 17.60 8.59
N ASN A 256 54.75 17.01 9.78
CA ASN A 256 53.99 17.32 11.01
C ASN A 256 54.12 18.78 11.46
N GLY A 257 52.99 19.40 11.82
CA GLY A 257 52.95 20.54 12.73
C GLY A 257 53.23 20.10 14.18
N THR A 258 53.76 20.99 15.01
CA THR A 258 54.18 20.71 16.40
C THR A 258 53.04 20.17 17.28
N ASN A 259 53.22 18.95 17.82
CA ASN A 259 52.30 18.32 18.77
C ASN A 259 52.27 19.08 20.11
N GLY A 260 51.08 19.42 20.60
CA GLY A 260 50.82 19.53 22.03
C GLY A 260 50.86 18.13 22.67
N THR A 261 51.14 18.04 23.97
CA THR A 261 51.15 16.77 24.71
C THR A 261 49.80 16.06 24.60
N ASN A 262 49.77 14.90 23.91
CA ASN A 262 48.62 14.00 23.92
C ASN A 262 48.33 13.53 25.35
N GLY A 263 47.06 13.61 25.77
CA GLY A 263 46.59 12.92 26.97
C GLY A 263 46.66 11.40 26.78
N THR A 264 46.71 10.65 27.89
CA THR A 264 46.61 9.18 27.88
C THR A 264 45.34 8.72 27.16
N ASN A 265 45.50 7.87 26.14
CA ASN A 265 44.39 7.24 25.42
C ASN A 265 43.44 6.53 26.41
N GLY A 266 42.13 6.78 26.29
CA GLY A 266 41.10 6.00 26.98
C GLY A 266 40.92 4.61 26.35
N THR A 267 40.32 3.68 27.08
CA THR A 267 40.04 2.32 26.59
C THR A 267 38.97 2.33 25.48
N ASN A 268 39.22 1.64 24.36
CA ASN A 268 38.26 1.53 23.26
C ASN A 268 36.98 0.79 23.67
N GLY A 269 35.83 1.19 23.11
CA GLY A 269 34.56 0.46 23.22
C GLY A 269 34.53 -0.81 22.35
N LYS A 270 33.59 -1.72 22.61
CA LYS A 270 33.41 -2.96 21.81
C LYS A 270 32.90 -2.64 20.41
N SER A 271 33.48 -3.29 19.41
CA SER A 271 33.03 -3.24 18.01
C SER A 271 31.71 -4.00 17.80
N ALA A 272 31.01 -3.72 16.69
CA ALA A 272 29.81 -4.46 16.31
C ALA A 272 30.05 -5.98 16.21
N TYR A 273 31.18 -6.42 15.66
CA TYR A 273 31.50 -7.85 15.61
C TYR A 273 31.72 -8.47 17.00
N GLU A 274 32.31 -7.74 17.94
CA GLU A 274 32.49 -8.20 19.33
C GLU A 274 31.15 -8.25 20.08
N LEU A 275 30.28 -7.25 19.87
CA LEU A 275 28.92 -7.24 20.40
C LEU A 275 28.06 -8.36 19.79
N TRP A 276 28.22 -8.64 18.50
CA TRP A 276 27.50 -9.72 17.82
C TRP A 276 27.91 -11.09 18.34
N LYS A 277 29.21 -11.34 18.53
CA LYS A 277 29.69 -12.59 19.15
C LYS A 277 29.12 -12.79 20.56
N GLU A 278 29.03 -11.72 21.34
CA GLU A 278 28.40 -11.76 22.66
C GLU A 278 26.88 -11.99 22.57
N TYR A 279 26.22 -11.39 21.58
CA TYR A 279 24.81 -11.56 21.31
C TYR A 279 24.48 -13.02 20.95
N ILE A 280 25.17 -13.62 19.98
CA ILE A 280 24.95 -15.02 19.58
C ILE A 280 25.40 -16.03 20.64
N ALA A 281 26.36 -15.68 21.51
CA ALA A 281 26.79 -16.53 22.62
C ALA A 281 25.67 -16.77 23.65
N SER A 282 24.59 -15.97 23.62
CA SER A 282 23.39 -16.22 24.43
C SER A 282 22.63 -17.47 24.00
N GLY A 283 22.78 -17.93 22.75
CA GLY A 283 22.00 -19.03 22.17
C GLY A 283 20.54 -18.68 21.84
N GLU A 284 20.08 -17.47 22.18
CA GLU A 284 18.68 -17.05 22.05
C GLU A 284 18.43 -16.10 20.86
N VAL A 285 19.45 -15.89 20.02
CA VAL A 285 19.37 -15.00 18.86
C VAL A 285 18.57 -15.64 17.75
N ASP A 286 17.51 -14.99 17.30
CA ASP A 286 16.72 -15.45 16.16
C ASP A 286 17.57 -15.46 14.88
N ASN A 287 17.42 -16.50 14.08
CA ASN A 287 18.14 -16.62 12.83
C ASN A 287 17.49 -15.70 11.78
N PRO A 288 18.21 -14.69 11.26
CA PRO A 288 17.68 -13.72 10.31
C PRO A 288 17.27 -14.36 8.95
N HIS A 289 17.74 -15.57 8.67
CA HIS A 289 17.33 -16.38 7.51
C HIS A 289 16.08 -17.24 7.77
N LYS A 290 15.93 -17.70 9.02
CA LYS A 290 14.92 -18.66 9.45
C LYS A 290 14.40 -18.23 10.82
N PRO A 291 13.46 -17.27 10.89
CA PRO A 291 13.01 -16.67 12.15
C PRO A 291 12.39 -17.66 13.15
N ASP A 292 12.02 -18.85 12.70
CA ASP A 292 11.57 -19.99 13.50
C ASP A 292 12.72 -20.77 14.17
N GLN A 293 13.97 -20.40 13.92
CA GLN A 293 15.18 -21.06 14.41
C GLN A 293 16.11 -20.06 15.08
N LYS A 294 16.93 -20.53 16.03
CA LYS A 294 18.00 -19.72 16.62
C LYS A 294 19.28 -19.79 15.79
N TRP A 295 20.05 -18.71 15.79
CA TRP A 295 21.39 -18.70 15.18
C TRP A 295 22.33 -19.62 15.97
N PRO A 296 23.07 -20.53 15.32
CA PRO A 296 24.00 -21.41 16.03
C PRO A 296 25.14 -20.61 16.69
N ALA A 297 25.30 -20.73 18.00
CA ALA A 297 26.30 -19.95 18.76
C ALA A 297 27.76 -20.26 18.38
N ASP A 298 28.00 -21.41 17.75
CA ASP A 298 29.29 -21.87 17.22
C ASP A 298 29.59 -21.30 15.81
N ARG A 299 28.59 -20.76 15.11
CA ARG A 299 28.75 -19.96 13.89
C ARG A 299 29.10 -18.52 14.23
N ASN A 300 30.31 -18.32 14.74
CA ASN A 300 30.79 -17.06 15.33
C ASN A 300 32.01 -16.46 14.61
N LYS A 301 32.32 -16.95 13.40
CA LYS A 301 33.42 -16.42 12.59
C LYS A 301 33.00 -15.12 11.92
N GLN A 302 33.96 -14.37 11.41
CA GLN A 302 33.69 -13.13 10.70
C GLN A 302 32.84 -13.36 9.43
N THR A 303 33.00 -14.49 8.75
CA THR A 303 32.13 -14.91 7.63
C THR A 303 30.70 -15.19 8.07
N ASP A 304 30.51 -15.74 9.27
CA ASP A 304 29.19 -15.98 9.85
C ASP A 304 28.52 -14.67 10.31
N PHE A 305 29.32 -13.69 10.76
CA PHE A 305 28.84 -12.34 11.02
C PHE A 305 28.28 -11.68 9.76
N TRP A 306 28.95 -11.87 8.63
CA TRP A 306 28.45 -11.38 7.34
C TRP A 306 27.18 -12.11 6.90
N ASP A 307 27.14 -13.44 7.04
CA ASP A 307 25.94 -14.23 6.77
C ASP A 307 24.77 -13.85 7.69
N PHE A 308 25.03 -13.48 8.95
CA PHE A 308 23.99 -13.01 9.86
C PHE A 308 23.39 -11.66 9.41
N LEU A 309 24.19 -10.79 8.78
CA LEU A 309 23.77 -9.46 8.37
C LEU A 309 22.98 -9.41 7.05
N THR A 310 22.86 -10.51 6.31
CA THR A 310 22.24 -10.54 4.96
C THR A 310 20.71 -10.70 4.96
N GLY A 311 20.07 -11.01 6.10
CA GLY A 311 18.61 -11.18 6.20
C GLY A 311 18.06 -12.36 5.38
N ARG A 312 16.73 -12.59 5.37
CA ARG A 312 16.08 -13.67 4.60
C ARG A 312 16.46 -13.60 3.11
N SER A 313 17.35 -14.48 2.67
CA SER A 313 17.65 -14.67 1.25
C SER A 313 16.45 -15.29 0.52
N SER A 314 15.99 -14.64 -0.56
CA SER A 314 14.97 -15.15 -1.49
C SER A 314 15.54 -16.13 -2.53
N VAL A 315 16.78 -16.60 -2.38
CA VAL A 315 17.36 -17.60 -3.27
C VAL A 315 16.76 -18.96 -2.97
N ILE A 316 15.75 -19.35 -3.75
CA ILE A 316 15.23 -20.71 -3.73
C ILE A 316 16.28 -21.62 -4.36
N GLU A 317 16.87 -22.51 -3.56
CA GLU A 317 17.92 -23.43 -4.02
C GLU A 317 17.35 -24.46 -5.01
N ILE A 318 17.77 -24.35 -6.27
CA ILE A 318 17.50 -25.37 -7.29
C ILE A 318 18.45 -26.54 -7.05
N GLN A 319 17.87 -27.71 -6.75
CA GLN A 319 18.63 -28.93 -6.62
C GLN A 319 18.92 -29.51 -8.00
N VAL A 320 20.16 -29.35 -8.45
CA VAL A 320 20.67 -29.95 -9.69
C VAL A 320 20.59 -31.48 -9.59
N GLY A 321 20.21 -32.13 -10.70
CA GLY A 321 20.01 -33.57 -10.80
C GLY A 321 18.57 -34.05 -10.58
N LYS A 322 17.67 -33.16 -10.16
CA LYS A 322 16.22 -33.44 -10.00
C LYS A 322 15.39 -32.34 -10.65
N TYR A 323 14.13 -32.65 -10.99
CA TYR A 323 13.16 -31.59 -11.30
C TYR A 323 12.86 -30.77 -10.04
N ASN A 324 12.62 -29.48 -10.19
CA ASN A 324 12.25 -28.59 -9.08
C ASN A 324 10.93 -27.89 -9.43
N VAL A 325 10.01 -27.82 -8.47
CA VAL A 325 8.71 -27.15 -8.65
C VAL A 325 8.60 -26.06 -7.59
N ILE A 326 8.72 -24.82 -8.02
CA ILE A 326 9.02 -23.68 -7.15
C ILE A 326 7.96 -22.58 -7.35
N PRO A 327 7.38 -22.00 -6.28
CA PRO A 327 6.53 -20.83 -6.42
C PRO A 327 7.38 -19.63 -6.89
N ASP A 328 6.98 -19.00 -8.01
CA ASP A 328 7.82 -18.07 -8.78
C ASP A 328 7.75 -16.62 -8.28
N TYR A 329 6.65 -16.25 -7.61
CA TYR A 329 6.37 -14.87 -7.24
C TYR A 329 6.34 -14.73 -5.72
N TRP A 330 7.34 -14.09 -5.12
CA TRP A 330 7.29 -13.60 -3.74
C TRP A 330 7.12 -12.09 -3.76
N ASN A 331 5.96 -11.60 -3.31
CA ASN A 331 5.74 -10.19 -3.10
C ASN A 331 6.47 -9.76 -1.81
N SER A 332 7.59 -9.07 -1.96
CA SER A 332 8.45 -8.61 -0.85
C SER A 332 7.71 -7.66 0.10
N GLN A 333 6.93 -6.71 -0.45
CA GLN A 333 6.17 -5.72 0.31
C GLN A 333 5.06 -6.35 1.14
N LEU A 334 4.36 -7.34 0.56
CA LEU A 334 3.20 -7.99 1.18
C LEU A 334 3.57 -9.26 1.94
N ARG A 335 4.83 -9.72 1.81
CA ARG A 335 5.38 -10.95 2.38
C ARG A 335 4.58 -12.21 2.01
N GLU A 336 4.19 -12.33 0.74
CA GLU A 336 3.33 -13.43 0.29
C GLU A 336 3.69 -13.94 -1.11
N TYR A 337 3.47 -15.24 -1.34
CA TYR A 337 3.59 -15.84 -2.67
C TYR A 337 2.29 -15.73 -3.50
N VAL A 338 1.21 -15.31 -2.84
CA VAL A 338 -0.14 -15.31 -3.39
C VAL A 338 -0.34 -14.05 -4.21
N ILE A 339 -0.82 -14.20 -5.43
CA ILE A 339 -1.11 -13.11 -6.36
C ILE A 339 -2.36 -12.37 -5.86
N PRO A 340 -2.27 -11.08 -5.46
CA PRO A 340 -3.39 -10.40 -4.82
C PRO A 340 -4.63 -10.21 -5.69
N THR A 341 -4.46 -10.21 -7.02
CA THR A 341 -5.55 -9.95 -7.97
C THR A 341 -6.56 -11.08 -8.07
N ASP A 342 -6.16 -12.32 -7.76
CA ASP A 342 -7.02 -13.50 -7.89
C ASP A 342 -6.74 -14.63 -6.90
N GLY A 343 -5.81 -14.43 -5.95
CA GLY A 343 -5.50 -15.36 -4.86
C GLY A 343 -4.74 -16.61 -5.27
N SER A 344 -4.26 -16.69 -6.51
CA SER A 344 -3.53 -17.85 -7.01
C SER A 344 -2.04 -17.82 -6.64
N VAL A 345 -1.36 -18.95 -6.86
CA VAL A 345 0.11 -19.04 -6.81
C VAL A 345 0.62 -19.53 -8.15
N LEU A 346 1.59 -18.82 -8.72
CA LEU A 346 2.30 -19.23 -9.93
C LEU A 346 3.50 -20.09 -9.54
N PHE A 347 3.62 -21.27 -10.14
CA PHE A 347 4.74 -22.18 -9.98
C PHE A 347 5.55 -22.28 -11.28
N THR A 348 6.86 -22.30 -11.17
CA THR A 348 7.79 -22.64 -12.25
C THR A 348 8.37 -24.02 -12.03
N VAL A 349 8.43 -24.81 -13.10
CA VAL A 349 9.09 -26.12 -13.11
C VAL A 349 10.44 -26.00 -13.79
N TYR A 350 11.48 -26.41 -13.07
CA TYR A 350 12.86 -26.49 -13.58
C TYR A 350 13.26 -27.94 -13.79
N ASP A 351 14.00 -28.19 -14.88
CA ASP A 351 14.61 -29.47 -15.19
C ASP A 351 15.80 -29.78 -14.28
N LYS A 352 16.40 -30.96 -14.50
CA LYS A 352 17.55 -31.46 -13.74
C LYS A 352 18.82 -30.62 -13.90
N THR A 353 18.87 -29.73 -14.89
CA THR A 353 19.98 -28.79 -15.15
C THR A 353 19.70 -27.40 -14.59
N GLY A 354 18.51 -27.17 -14.03
CA GLY A 354 18.05 -25.88 -13.52
C GLY A 354 17.48 -24.94 -14.59
N LYS A 355 17.14 -25.46 -15.78
CA LYS A 355 16.45 -24.67 -16.82
C LYS A 355 14.94 -24.86 -16.73
N LYS A 356 14.15 -23.85 -17.11
CA LYS A 356 12.69 -23.99 -17.18
C LYS A 356 12.32 -25.08 -18.18
N VAL A 357 11.33 -25.90 -17.82
CA VAL A 357 10.81 -26.96 -18.71
C VAL A 357 9.96 -26.37 -19.83
N ALA A 358 9.70 -27.15 -20.88
CA ALA A 358 8.77 -26.77 -21.94
C ALA A 358 7.29 -26.94 -21.51
N ALA A 359 6.38 -26.46 -22.33
CA ALA A 359 4.94 -26.73 -22.21
C ALA A 359 4.63 -28.23 -22.19
N GLY A 360 3.55 -28.59 -21.48
CA GLY A 360 3.02 -29.95 -21.45
C GLY A 360 3.60 -30.89 -20.37
N VAL A 361 4.49 -30.39 -19.51
CA VAL A 361 4.95 -31.15 -18.33
C VAL A 361 3.85 -31.15 -17.28
N GLN A 362 3.50 -32.33 -16.77
CA GLN A 362 2.45 -32.47 -15.75
C GLN A 362 3.03 -32.54 -14.35
N VAL A 363 2.39 -31.87 -13.39
CA VAL A 363 2.76 -31.87 -11.98
C VAL A 363 1.55 -32.29 -11.14
N SER A 364 1.75 -33.25 -10.23
CA SER A 364 0.71 -33.74 -9.31
C SER A 364 1.29 -34.01 -7.92
N GLY A 365 0.42 -34.09 -6.92
CA GLY A 365 0.84 -34.37 -5.54
C GLY A 365 1.52 -33.19 -4.86
N LEU A 366 1.13 -31.95 -5.18
CA LEU A 366 1.55 -30.76 -4.45
C LEU A 366 1.15 -30.88 -2.96
N PRO A 367 2.06 -30.60 -2.00
CA PRO A 367 1.76 -30.64 -0.57
C PRO A 367 0.56 -29.77 -0.19
N GLY A 368 -0.40 -30.31 0.56
CA GLY A 368 -1.58 -29.57 1.02
C GLY A 368 -2.65 -29.30 -0.06
N VAL A 369 -2.40 -29.68 -1.31
CA VAL A 369 -3.38 -29.62 -2.41
C VAL A 369 -4.05 -30.99 -2.57
N GLY A 370 -5.27 -31.02 -3.11
CA GLY A 370 -6.02 -32.26 -3.35
C GLY A 370 -5.21 -33.28 -4.16
N ALA A 371 -5.17 -34.55 -3.70
CA ALA A 371 -4.33 -35.59 -4.26
C ALA A 371 -4.64 -35.93 -5.74
N THR A 372 -5.84 -35.60 -6.22
CA THR A 372 -6.28 -35.81 -7.61
C THR A 372 -5.94 -34.65 -8.54
N GLU A 373 -5.49 -33.51 -7.99
CA GLU A 373 -5.15 -32.33 -8.78
C GLU A 373 -3.88 -32.56 -9.61
N THR A 374 -3.96 -32.20 -10.89
CA THR A 374 -2.84 -32.25 -11.83
C THR A 374 -2.79 -30.94 -12.60
N PHE A 375 -1.60 -30.37 -12.71
CA PHE A 375 -1.34 -29.12 -13.39
C PHE A 375 -0.43 -29.36 -14.59
N THR A 376 -0.59 -28.59 -15.65
CA THR A 376 0.23 -28.71 -16.87
C THR A 376 0.95 -27.40 -17.12
N THR A 377 2.25 -27.46 -17.42
CA THR A 377 3.04 -26.27 -17.71
C THR A 377 2.64 -25.63 -19.04
N ASP A 378 2.66 -24.30 -19.07
CA ASP A 378 2.58 -23.46 -20.26
C ASP A 378 3.95 -23.35 -20.96
N ASP A 379 4.01 -22.50 -22.00
CA ASP A 379 5.22 -22.29 -22.80
C ASP A 379 6.39 -21.69 -22.01
N ASN A 380 6.14 -21.12 -20.83
CA ASN A 380 7.16 -20.61 -19.93
C ASN A 380 7.60 -21.64 -18.88
N GLY A 381 7.11 -22.88 -18.95
CA GLY A 381 7.37 -23.92 -17.95
C GLY A 381 6.64 -23.65 -16.64
N GLN A 382 5.55 -22.88 -16.67
CA GLN A 382 4.82 -22.42 -15.50
C GLN A 382 3.40 -22.97 -15.44
N PHE A 383 2.85 -23.06 -14.24
CA PHE A 383 1.43 -23.37 -14.05
C PHE A 383 0.88 -22.64 -12.83
N LYS A 384 -0.44 -22.46 -12.81
CA LYS A 384 -1.14 -21.67 -11.79
C LYS A 384 -2.01 -22.57 -10.91
N VAL A 385 -1.88 -22.42 -9.60
CA VAL A 385 -2.78 -23.04 -8.61
C VAL A 385 -3.75 -21.98 -8.13
N THR A 386 -5.04 -22.20 -8.34
CA THR A 386 -6.10 -21.26 -7.93
C THR A 386 -6.33 -21.28 -6.42
N TRP A 387 -6.80 -20.16 -5.87
CA TRP A 387 -6.95 -19.96 -4.42
C TRP A 387 -7.79 -21.04 -3.71
N ASP A 388 -8.80 -21.58 -4.40
CA ASP A 388 -9.73 -22.60 -3.90
C ASP A 388 -9.07 -23.98 -3.75
N LYS A 389 -7.95 -24.20 -4.42
CA LYS A 389 -7.15 -25.44 -4.36
C LYS A 389 -5.96 -25.35 -3.40
N LEU A 390 -5.58 -24.14 -2.98
CA LEU A 390 -4.49 -23.94 -2.04
C LEU A 390 -4.88 -24.43 -0.63
N PRO A 391 -3.90 -24.89 0.18
CA PRO A 391 -4.16 -25.26 1.56
C PRO A 391 -4.68 -24.07 2.38
N ASP A 392 -5.54 -24.35 3.36
CA ASP A 392 -6.07 -23.33 4.29
C ASP A 392 -5.47 -23.52 5.67
N ASN A 393 -4.67 -22.52 6.09
CA ASN A 393 -4.01 -22.46 7.40
C ASN A 393 -3.32 -23.77 7.84
N GLN A 394 -2.74 -24.51 6.89
CA GLN A 394 -1.99 -25.72 7.19
C GLN A 394 -0.59 -25.38 7.70
N PRO A 395 -0.01 -26.19 8.62
CA PRO A 395 1.36 -26.00 9.09
C PRO A 395 2.36 -26.22 7.96
N LEU A 396 3.55 -25.61 8.06
CA LEU A 396 4.59 -25.68 7.04
C LEU A 396 5.00 -27.13 6.68
N SER A 397 4.97 -28.04 7.65
CA SER A 397 5.27 -29.47 7.46
C SER A 397 4.31 -30.18 6.49
N HIS A 398 3.09 -29.68 6.32
CA HIS A 398 2.09 -30.22 5.39
C HIS A 398 2.13 -29.53 4.02
N ARG A 399 2.93 -28.48 3.91
CA ARG A 399 3.00 -27.58 2.76
C ARG A 399 4.36 -27.60 2.06
N THR A 400 5.30 -28.37 2.59
CA THR A 400 6.63 -28.54 2.02
C THR A 400 6.84 -29.99 1.65
N GLY A 401 7.48 -30.25 0.51
CA GLY A 401 7.63 -31.62 0.05
C GLY A 401 8.26 -31.78 -1.33
N SER A 402 8.33 -33.03 -1.77
CA SER A 402 8.57 -33.40 -3.16
C SER A 402 7.24 -33.72 -3.85
N VAL A 403 7.19 -33.51 -5.17
CA VAL A 403 6.01 -33.72 -6.00
C VAL A 403 6.32 -34.69 -7.14
N THR A 404 5.28 -35.15 -7.83
CA THR A 404 5.43 -35.98 -9.03
C THR A 404 5.44 -35.09 -10.26
N VAL A 405 6.50 -35.21 -11.07
CA VAL A 405 6.65 -34.54 -12.36
C VAL A 405 6.58 -35.60 -13.45
N THR A 406 5.70 -35.41 -14.43
CA THR A 406 5.53 -36.32 -15.57
C THR A 406 5.98 -35.64 -16.86
N VAL A 407 7.02 -36.20 -17.48
CA VAL A 407 7.58 -35.70 -18.75
C VAL A 407 7.51 -36.82 -19.78
N GLY A 408 6.80 -36.60 -20.90
CA GLY A 408 6.65 -37.61 -21.94
C GLY A 408 6.03 -38.93 -21.45
N GLY A 409 5.16 -38.87 -20.43
CA GLY A 409 4.52 -40.05 -19.81
C GLY A 409 5.35 -40.76 -18.74
N VAL A 410 6.59 -40.32 -18.47
CA VAL A 410 7.44 -40.88 -17.41
C VAL A 410 7.29 -40.05 -16.14
N GLN A 411 6.92 -40.70 -15.03
CA GLN A 411 6.80 -40.08 -13.72
C GLN A 411 8.12 -40.10 -12.95
N GLU A 412 8.48 -38.96 -12.38
CA GLU A 412 9.66 -38.80 -11.53
C GLU A 412 9.33 -38.00 -10.27
N THR A 413 10.06 -38.28 -9.18
CA THR A 413 9.97 -37.49 -7.94
C THR A 413 10.88 -36.28 -8.02
N SER A 414 10.33 -35.08 -7.74
CA SER A 414 11.09 -33.83 -7.70
C SER A 414 12.07 -33.76 -6.52
N ALA A 415 12.86 -32.70 -6.48
CA ALA A 415 13.54 -32.24 -5.29
C ALA A 415 12.54 -31.95 -4.16
N ASN A 416 13.00 -32.07 -2.91
CA ASN A 416 12.20 -31.84 -1.70
C ASN A 416 12.25 -30.36 -1.28
N ASN A 417 11.95 -29.47 -2.22
CA ASN A 417 12.04 -28.02 -2.06
C ASN A 417 10.79 -27.28 -2.56
N THR A 418 9.71 -28.02 -2.84
CA THR A 418 8.42 -27.39 -3.17
C THR A 418 7.78 -26.88 -1.90
N LEU A 419 7.48 -25.58 -1.88
CA LEU A 419 6.63 -24.94 -0.89
C LEU A 419 5.30 -24.57 -1.55
N VAL A 420 4.20 -25.01 -0.96
CA VAL A 420 2.85 -24.58 -1.32
C VAL A 420 2.37 -23.55 -0.30
N PRO A 421 2.20 -22.27 -0.69
CA PRO A 421 1.65 -21.26 0.20
C PRO A 421 0.23 -21.60 0.65
N ASN A 422 -0.16 -21.20 1.86
CA ASN A 422 -1.57 -21.18 2.21
C ASN A 422 -2.31 -20.16 1.34
N ARG A 423 -3.60 -20.39 1.12
CA ARG A 423 -4.48 -19.33 0.61
C ARG A 423 -4.50 -18.17 1.60
N VAL A 424 -4.62 -16.96 1.07
CA VAL A 424 -4.88 -15.77 1.89
C VAL A 424 -6.38 -15.68 2.12
N ASN A 425 -6.84 -15.76 3.37
CA ASN A 425 -8.26 -15.56 3.68
C ASN A 425 -8.54 -14.06 3.81
N VAL A 426 -9.74 -13.62 3.42
CA VAL A 426 -10.14 -12.21 3.52
C VAL A 426 -11.44 -12.04 4.28
N ARG A 427 -11.58 -10.92 4.99
CA ARG A 427 -12.83 -10.52 5.64
C ARG A 427 -12.98 -9.02 5.67
N ALA A 428 -14.18 -8.56 5.99
CA ALA A 428 -14.41 -7.19 6.40
C ALA A 428 -15.29 -7.15 7.65
N THR A 429 -15.07 -6.15 8.48
CA THR A 429 -15.79 -5.95 9.73
C THR A 429 -16.46 -4.58 9.72
N VAL A 430 -17.78 -4.54 9.92
CA VAL A 430 -18.52 -3.28 10.08
C VAL A 430 -18.11 -2.61 11.39
N SER A 431 -17.70 -1.34 11.31
CA SER A 431 -17.21 -0.59 12.47
C SER A 431 -18.22 0.42 13.00
N THR A 432 -18.97 1.11 12.14
CA THR A 432 -19.95 2.12 12.57
C THR A 432 -21.02 2.30 11.49
N VAL A 433 -22.27 2.46 11.93
CA VAL A 433 -23.41 2.77 11.07
C VAL A 433 -24.19 3.96 11.66
N TYR A 434 -24.57 4.94 10.83
CA TYR A 434 -25.43 6.07 11.23
C TYR A 434 -26.14 6.71 10.03
N LEU A 435 -27.17 7.53 10.28
CA LEU A 435 -27.91 8.25 9.25
C LEU A 435 -27.29 9.62 8.95
N SER A 436 -27.10 9.93 7.67
CA SER A 436 -26.35 11.11 7.19
C SER A 436 -26.87 11.66 5.84
N TYR A 437 -26.10 12.58 5.25
CA TYR A 437 -26.31 13.25 3.97
C TYR A 437 -24.99 13.40 3.20
N ASN A 438 -25.08 13.87 1.94
CA ASN A 438 -23.89 14.21 1.15
C ASN A 438 -23.98 15.56 0.41
N SER A 439 -25.08 16.31 0.52
CA SER A 439 -25.22 17.60 -0.16
C SER A 439 -26.19 18.54 0.54
N SER A 440 -25.90 19.84 0.49
CA SER A 440 -26.76 20.92 0.99
C SER A 440 -27.86 21.35 0.02
N ASP A 441 -27.87 20.78 -1.19
CA ASP A 441 -28.93 20.94 -2.17
C ASP A 441 -30.28 20.52 -1.56
N ILE A 442 -31.28 21.38 -1.71
CA ILE A 442 -32.64 21.15 -1.23
C ILE A 442 -33.30 19.92 -1.85
N ASN A 443 -32.81 19.41 -2.98
CA ASN A 443 -33.31 18.19 -3.61
C ASN A 443 -32.40 16.97 -3.37
N ALA A 444 -31.38 17.09 -2.51
CA ALA A 444 -30.53 15.95 -2.18
C ALA A 444 -31.30 14.87 -1.41
N THR A 445 -31.00 13.60 -1.67
CA THR A 445 -31.50 12.47 -0.87
C THR A 445 -30.71 12.30 0.43
N ARG A 446 -31.18 11.44 1.35
CA ARG A 446 -30.48 11.08 2.59
C ARG A 446 -29.99 9.65 2.54
N TYR A 447 -28.97 9.34 3.35
CA TYR A 447 -28.21 8.10 3.26
C TYR A 447 -27.99 7.48 4.64
N THR A 448 -27.76 6.17 4.65
CA THR A 448 -27.11 5.46 5.75
C THR A 448 -25.63 5.37 5.43
N TYR A 449 -24.78 5.88 6.32
CA TYR A 449 -23.34 5.71 6.26
C TYR A 449 -22.96 4.41 6.97
N VAL A 450 -22.10 3.62 6.35
CA VAL A 450 -21.54 2.41 6.93
C VAL A 450 -20.02 2.44 6.74
N SER A 451 -19.25 2.41 7.82
CA SER A 451 -17.81 2.21 7.75
C SER A 451 -17.43 0.78 8.06
N PHE A 452 -16.39 0.31 7.39
CA PHE A 452 -15.87 -1.05 7.51
C PHE A 452 -14.34 -1.04 7.43
N LYS A 453 -13.75 -2.14 7.89
CA LYS A 453 -12.33 -2.41 7.79
C LYS A 453 -12.13 -3.75 7.09
N TYR A 454 -11.23 -3.79 6.11
CA TYR A 454 -10.77 -5.03 5.48
C TYR A 454 -9.59 -5.62 6.25
N GLU A 455 -9.55 -6.95 6.32
CA GLU A 455 -8.46 -7.70 6.93
C GLU A 455 -8.16 -8.92 6.06
N ARG A 456 -6.90 -9.35 6.09
CA ARG A 456 -6.44 -10.59 5.45
C ARG A 456 -5.73 -11.47 6.45
N GLN A 457 -5.80 -12.78 6.23
CA GLN A 457 -5.14 -13.79 7.06
C GLN A 457 -4.03 -14.47 6.26
N ILE A 458 -2.82 -14.47 6.82
CA ILE A 458 -1.66 -15.17 6.27
C ILE A 458 -1.16 -16.14 7.34
N ASP A 459 -1.10 -17.44 7.02
CA ASP A 459 -0.61 -18.49 7.91
C ASP A 459 -1.22 -18.44 9.33
N GLY A 460 -2.52 -18.14 9.42
CA GLY A 460 -3.28 -18.07 10.68
C GLY A 460 -3.38 -16.69 11.31
N GLU A 461 -2.56 -15.72 10.89
CA GLU A 461 -2.52 -14.39 11.50
C GLU A 461 -3.32 -13.36 10.69
N TRP A 462 -4.29 -12.71 11.35
CA TRP A 462 -5.05 -11.61 10.75
C TRP A 462 -4.29 -10.30 10.82
N SER A 463 -4.26 -9.57 9.71
CA SER A 463 -3.62 -8.27 9.59
C SER A 463 -4.44 -7.33 8.70
N ASP A 464 -4.12 -6.04 8.78
CA ASP A 464 -4.78 -5.02 7.97
C ASP A 464 -4.58 -5.28 6.48
N TYR A 465 -5.62 -5.00 5.72
CA TYR A 465 -5.56 -5.12 4.28
C TYR A 465 -4.57 -4.09 3.69
N PRO A 466 -3.65 -4.49 2.79
CA PRO A 466 -2.69 -3.55 2.21
C PRO A 466 -3.35 -2.41 1.44
N SER A 467 -2.96 -1.17 1.76
CA SER A 467 -3.55 0.05 1.17
C SER A 467 -3.16 0.30 -0.29
N ASN A 468 -2.11 -0.35 -0.79
CA ASN A 468 -1.66 -0.27 -2.18
C ASN A 468 -2.49 -1.14 -3.13
N LEU A 469 -3.24 -2.09 -2.60
CA LEU A 469 -4.19 -2.89 -3.35
C LEU A 469 -5.50 -2.08 -3.43
N LYS A 470 -5.95 -1.73 -4.63
CA LYS A 470 -7.00 -0.70 -4.84
C LYS A 470 -8.37 -1.25 -5.30
N SER A 471 -8.66 -2.55 -5.10
CA SER A 471 -9.84 -3.17 -5.73
C SER A 471 -10.94 -3.68 -4.77
N TYR A 472 -11.01 -3.15 -3.55
CA TYR A 472 -11.94 -3.56 -2.48
C TYR A 472 -13.24 -2.76 -2.42
N MET A 473 -13.89 -2.42 -3.55
CA MET A 473 -15.12 -1.62 -3.42
C MET A 473 -16.25 -2.47 -2.83
N MET A 474 -16.61 -2.18 -1.58
CA MET A 474 -17.76 -2.79 -0.90
C MET A 474 -19.01 -2.57 -1.77
N LYS A 475 -19.79 -3.62 -1.92
CA LYS A 475 -21.09 -3.60 -2.60
C LYS A 475 -22.20 -3.87 -1.60
N THR A 476 -23.41 -3.48 -1.98
CA THR A 476 -24.62 -3.70 -1.19
C THR A 476 -25.74 -4.27 -2.04
N ALA A 477 -26.64 -5.01 -1.40
CA ALA A 477 -27.84 -5.54 -2.01
C ALA A 477 -28.92 -5.75 -0.95
N LYS A 478 -30.19 -5.73 -1.37
CA LYS A 478 -31.33 -5.98 -0.47
C LYS A 478 -31.35 -7.45 -0.06
N ILE A 479 -31.56 -7.70 1.23
CA ILE A 479 -31.74 -9.06 1.77
C ILE A 479 -33.19 -9.49 1.52
N LYS A 480 -33.39 -10.68 0.96
CA LYS A 480 -34.72 -11.23 0.65
C LYS A 480 -35.42 -11.78 1.89
N ASP A 481 -34.70 -12.58 2.68
CA ASP A 481 -35.16 -13.14 3.96
C ASP A 481 -34.13 -12.85 5.06
N ILE A 482 -34.52 -12.04 6.04
CA ILE A 482 -33.66 -11.63 7.15
C ILE A 482 -33.27 -12.79 8.08
N ASN A 483 -34.04 -13.88 8.08
CA ASN A 483 -33.78 -15.05 8.92
C ASN A 483 -32.75 -16.01 8.30
N GLN A 484 -32.41 -15.82 7.03
CA GLN A 484 -31.39 -16.61 6.34
C GLN A 484 -30.01 -15.94 6.41
N PRO A 485 -28.91 -16.70 6.28
CA PRO A 485 -27.57 -16.16 6.14
C PRO A 485 -27.45 -15.22 4.94
N VAL A 486 -26.50 -14.29 5.00
CA VAL A 486 -26.20 -13.41 3.87
C VAL A 486 -25.31 -14.19 2.89
N ASN A 487 -25.82 -14.40 1.68
CA ASN A 487 -25.13 -15.10 0.59
C ASN A 487 -25.72 -14.70 -0.77
N GLU A 488 -25.13 -15.18 -1.87
CA GLU A 488 -25.60 -14.92 -3.24
C GLU A 488 -27.12 -15.17 -3.43
N GLY A 489 -27.63 -16.28 -2.92
CA GLY A 489 -29.04 -16.68 -3.11
C GLY A 489 -30.03 -15.76 -2.36
N ASN A 490 -29.63 -15.25 -1.20
CA ASN A 490 -30.46 -14.40 -0.35
C ASN A 490 -30.35 -12.90 -0.65
N LEU A 491 -29.53 -12.51 -1.63
CA LEU A 491 -29.37 -11.11 -2.03
C LEU A 491 -30.12 -10.81 -3.33
N ASP A 492 -30.83 -9.69 -3.34
CA ASP A 492 -31.40 -9.08 -4.54
C ASP A 492 -30.46 -7.98 -5.05
N LYS A 493 -29.69 -8.34 -6.08
CA LYS A 493 -28.71 -7.46 -6.74
C LYS A 493 -29.32 -6.68 -7.92
N SER A 494 -30.64 -6.80 -8.18
CA SER A 494 -31.28 -6.15 -9.33
C SER A 494 -31.37 -4.62 -9.21
N THR A 495 -31.33 -4.10 -7.98
CA THR A 495 -31.37 -2.66 -7.70
C THR A 495 -30.22 -2.24 -6.80
N SER A 496 -29.46 -1.22 -7.22
CA SER A 496 -28.42 -0.62 -6.38
C SER A 496 -28.95 0.62 -5.65
N TYR A 497 -28.89 0.56 -4.32
CA TYR A 497 -29.13 1.70 -3.43
C TYR A 497 -27.83 2.44 -3.10
N ILE A 498 -26.71 2.04 -3.67
CA ILE A 498 -25.42 2.68 -3.44
C ILE A 498 -25.46 4.08 -4.05
N TYR A 499 -25.09 5.07 -3.24
CA TYR A 499 -24.88 6.42 -3.71
C TYR A 499 -23.39 6.69 -4.01
N SER A 500 -22.52 6.32 -3.07
CA SER A 500 -21.07 6.38 -3.24
C SER A 500 -20.40 5.34 -2.34
N THR A 501 -19.20 4.92 -2.73
CA THR A 501 -18.38 3.95 -2.00
C THR A 501 -16.93 4.42 -1.98
N ASN A 502 -16.18 4.01 -0.96
CA ASN A 502 -14.77 4.31 -0.74
C ASN A 502 -14.10 3.09 -0.08
N ASP A 503 -12.80 3.17 0.18
CA ASP A 503 -11.99 2.07 0.73
C ASP A 503 -12.37 1.70 2.16
N THR A 504 -13.06 2.59 2.88
CA THR A 504 -13.38 2.40 4.31
C THR A 504 -14.86 2.65 4.64
N TYR A 505 -15.67 3.07 3.67
CA TYR A 505 -17.09 3.33 3.91
C TYR A 505 -17.95 3.28 2.65
N ILE A 506 -19.26 3.17 2.86
CA ILE A 506 -20.28 3.22 1.83
C ILE A 506 -21.49 4.04 2.28
N TYR A 507 -22.07 4.79 1.35
CA TYR A 507 -23.35 5.49 1.52
C TYR A 507 -24.46 4.75 0.80
N ILE A 508 -25.45 4.29 1.56
CA ILE A 508 -26.63 3.58 1.06
C ILE A 508 -27.82 4.55 1.09
N ARG A 509 -28.46 4.79 -0.03
CA ARG A 509 -29.64 5.65 -0.13
C ARG A 509 -30.81 5.05 0.65
N ARG A 510 -31.43 5.87 1.50
CA ARG A 510 -32.63 5.49 2.26
C ARG A 510 -33.83 5.36 1.31
N PRO A 511 -34.75 4.40 1.54
CA PRO A 511 -35.95 4.27 0.73
C PRO A 511 -36.87 5.47 0.99
N LEU A 512 -37.40 6.05 -0.08
CA LEU A 512 -38.09 7.35 -0.06
C LEU A 512 -39.59 7.15 0.08
N VAL A 513 -40.19 7.79 1.09
CA VAL A 513 -41.65 7.92 1.14
C VAL A 513 -42.05 9.06 0.21
N LEU A 514 -42.82 8.73 -0.83
CA LEU A 514 -43.42 9.70 -1.74
C LEU A 514 -44.81 10.09 -1.23
N THR A 515 -45.14 11.38 -1.32
CA THR A 515 -46.48 11.90 -1.03
C THR A 515 -47.50 11.36 -2.04
N PRO A 516 -48.81 11.30 -1.70
CA PRO A 516 -49.84 10.88 -2.64
C PRO A 516 -49.82 11.66 -3.96
N THR A 517 -49.57 12.97 -3.91
CA THR A 517 -49.48 13.82 -5.11
C THR A 517 -48.25 13.49 -5.97
N GLU A 518 -47.09 13.23 -5.35
CA GLU A 518 -45.88 12.78 -6.06
C GLU A 518 -46.14 11.45 -6.77
N LYS A 519 -46.69 10.44 -6.06
CA LYS A 519 -46.99 9.11 -6.63
C LYS A 519 -47.94 9.20 -7.82
N ALA A 520 -49.02 9.98 -7.70
CA ALA A 520 -50.02 10.14 -8.75
C ALA A 520 -49.49 10.84 -10.02
N ASN A 521 -48.34 11.52 -9.94
CA ASN A 521 -47.84 12.36 -11.03
C ASN A 521 -46.38 12.07 -11.45
N VAL A 522 -45.83 10.91 -11.07
CA VAL A 522 -44.47 10.46 -11.47
C VAL A 522 -44.24 10.60 -12.99
N ALA A 523 -45.19 10.17 -13.81
CA ALA A 523 -45.06 10.18 -15.28
C ALA A 523 -45.09 11.59 -15.90
N LYS A 524 -45.46 12.62 -15.14
CA LYS A 524 -45.61 14.01 -15.61
C LYS A 524 -44.49 14.94 -15.16
N ASN A 525 -43.58 14.46 -14.30
CA ASN A 525 -42.51 15.27 -13.73
C ASN A 525 -41.22 14.45 -13.65
N ASP A 526 -40.24 14.78 -14.49
CA ASP A 526 -38.96 14.05 -14.58
C ASP A 526 -38.18 14.00 -13.26
N THR A 527 -38.24 15.07 -12.47
CA THR A 527 -37.59 15.12 -11.15
C THR A 527 -38.20 14.09 -10.21
N ILE A 528 -39.53 13.95 -10.21
CA ILE A 528 -40.24 12.97 -9.38
C ILE A 528 -40.10 11.55 -9.96
N ASN A 529 -40.15 11.39 -11.28
CA ASN A 529 -39.90 10.12 -11.97
C ASN A 529 -38.53 9.53 -11.58
N GLY A 530 -37.50 10.38 -11.50
CA GLY A 530 -36.16 9.96 -11.08
C GLY A 530 -36.07 9.41 -9.65
N LEU A 531 -37.04 9.73 -8.78
CA LEU A 531 -37.13 9.23 -7.41
C LEU A 531 -37.84 7.87 -7.31
N LEU A 532 -38.65 7.48 -8.30
CA LEU A 532 -39.51 6.29 -8.25
C LEU A 532 -38.71 5.00 -8.00
N LYS A 533 -37.51 4.89 -8.59
CA LYS A 533 -36.61 3.74 -8.38
C LYS A 533 -36.12 3.55 -6.94
N TYR A 534 -36.34 4.54 -6.06
CA TYR A 534 -35.99 4.49 -4.65
C TYR A 534 -37.22 4.56 -3.74
N GLU A 535 -38.42 4.45 -4.30
CA GLU A 535 -39.65 4.47 -3.52
C GLU A 535 -39.64 3.35 -2.47
N TRP A 536 -40.08 3.70 -1.26
CA TRP A 536 -40.31 2.73 -0.22
C TRP A 536 -41.54 1.87 -0.54
N ASP A 537 -41.33 0.55 -0.59
CA ASP A 537 -42.35 -0.45 -0.90
C ASP A 537 -43.29 -0.76 0.30
N GLY A 538 -43.08 -0.12 1.45
CA GLY A 538 -43.83 -0.34 2.68
C GLY A 538 -43.28 -1.45 3.58
N ASN A 539 -42.21 -2.13 3.17
CA ASN A 539 -41.57 -3.18 3.94
C ASN A 539 -40.22 -2.71 4.50
N GLU A 540 -39.76 -3.31 5.59
CA GLU A 540 -38.43 -3.02 6.12
C GLU A 540 -37.36 -3.34 5.07
N PHE A 541 -36.38 -2.45 4.94
CA PHE A 541 -35.26 -2.63 4.03
C PHE A 541 -34.01 -2.99 4.82
N TYR A 542 -33.55 -4.23 4.67
CA TYR A 542 -32.26 -4.68 5.17
C TYR A 542 -31.26 -4.81 4.03
N SER A 543 -30.09 -4.21 4.21
CA SER A 543 -28.97 -4.29 3.27
C SER A 543 -27.94 -5.29 3.77
N GLY A 544 -27.56 -6.21 2.89
CA GLY A 544 -26.37 -7.04 3.05
C GLY A 544 -25.16 -6.35 2.41
N LEU A 545 -23.98 -6.68 2.90
CA LEU A 545 -22.69 -6.18 2.40
C LEU A 545 -21.88 -7.33 1.82
N TYR A 546 -21.22 -7.09 0.70
CA TYR A 546 -20.35 -8.09 0.08
C TYR A 546 -19.24 -7.43 -0.74
N PHE A 547 -18.15 -8.18 -0.93
CA PHE A 547 -17.03 -7.78 -1.78
C PHE A 547 -16.46 -8.99 -2.53
N GLY A 548 -15.69 -8.74 -3.58
CA GLY A 548 -15.09 -9.79 -4.42
C GLY A 548 -16.09 -10.61 -5.24
N ASP A 549 -17.10 -10.00 -5.87
CA ASP A 549 -18.23 -10.68 -6.54
C ASP A 549 -17.89 -11.52 -7.79
N GLY A 550 -16.61 -11.85 -8.00
CA GLY A 550 -16.13 -12.68 -9.10
C GLY A 550 -16.30 -12.05 -10.49
N ALA A 551 -16.75 -10.80 -10.56
CA ALA A 551 -17.00 -10.07 -11.80
C ALA A 551 -15.93 -8.99 -12.01
N GLY A 552 -15.02 -9.22 -12.96
CA GLY A 552 -13.95 -8.31 -13.32
C GLY A 552 -12.55 -8.92 -13.16
N PRO A 553 -11.48 -8.22 -13.59
CA PRO A 553 -10.10 -8.72 -13.52
C PRO A 553 -9.50 -8.69 -12.09
N TYR A 554 -10.23 -8.18 -11.10
CA TYR A 554 -9.77 -8.04 -9.72
C TYR A 554 -10.78 -8.65 -8.77
N ASN A 555 -10.35 -9.65 -8.01
CA ASN A 555 -11.15 -10.35 -7.02
C ASN A 555 -10.29 -10.59 -5.77
N ASP A 556 -10.80 -10.26 -4.59
CA ASP A 556 -10.03 -10.13 -3.36
C ASP A 556 -9.45 -11.47 -2.92
N TYR A 557 -8.20 -11.73 -3.32
CA TYR A 557 -7.60 -13.06 -3.29
C TYR A 557 -8.52 -14.15 -3.86
N GLY A 558 -9.27 -13.81 -4.92
CA GLY A 558 -10.16 -14.72 -5.61
C GLY A 558 -11.49 -15.04 -4.90
N GLN A 559 -11.75 -14.43 -3.74
CA GLN A 559 -12.89 -14.77 -2.90
C GLN A 559 -14.03 -13.76 -2.99
N THR A 560 -15.26 -14.26 -3.11
CA THR A 560 -16.46 -13.49 -2.78
C THR A 560 -16.79 -13.62 -1.31
N VAL A 561 -16.78 -12.50 -0.59
CA VAL A 561 -17.11 -12.47 0.83
C VAL A 561 -18.46 -11.81 1.05
N TYR A 562 -19.32 -12.52 1.78
CA TYR A 562 -20.61 -12.04 2.24
C TYR A 562 -20.55 -11.80 3.75
N LEU A 563 -20.64 -10.53 4.15
CA LEU A 563 -20.69 -10.18 5.56
C LEU A 563 -22.03 -10.62 6.13
N GLN A 564 -22.01 -11.26 7.30
CA GLN A 564 -23.24 -11.72 7.95
C GLN A 564 -24.02 -10.58 8.63
N ASP A 565 -23.40 -9.42 8.81
CA ASP A 565 -24.05 -8.20 9.27
C ASP A 565 -25.24 -7.80 8.38
N LYS A 566 -26.40 -7.56 9.01
CA LYS A 566 -27.65 -7.17 8.33
C LYS A 566 -28.00 -5.75 8.75
N ILE A 567 -27.91 -4.80 7.81
CA ILE A 567 -28.03 -3.38 8.16
C ILE A 567 -29.43 -2.89 7.83
N HIS A 568 -30.21 -2.50 8.85
CA HIS A 568 -31.49 -1.84 8.60
C HIS A 568 -31.25 -0.48 7.92
N ILE A 569 -31.96 -0.21 6.82
CA ILE A 569 -31.93 1.06 6.08
C ILE A 569 -33.30 1.73 6.25
N PRO A 570 -33.47 2.62 7.22
CA PRO A 570 -34.78 3.19 7.54
C PRO A 570 -35.31 4.07 6.41
N GLU A 571 -36.60 3.96 6.15
CA GLU A 571 -37.34 4.84 5.24
C GLU A 571 -37.27 6.30 5.67
N ILE A 572 -37.45 7.21 4.71
CA ILE A 572 -37.42 8.65 4.99
C ILE A 572 -38.65 9.38 4.46
N TYR A 573 -39.30 10.12 5.37
CA TYR A 573 -40.49 10.89 5.10
C TYR A 573 -40.17 12.29 4.57
N PRO A 574 -41.01 12.84 3.68
CA PRO A 574 -40.83 14.18 3.15
C PRO A 574 -41.07 15.25 4.22
N ALA A 575 -40.37 16.36 4.09
CA ALA A 575 -40.65 17.59 4.85
C ALA A 575 -42.07 18.12 4.54
N PRO A 576 -42.69 18.86 5.49
CA PRO A 576 -44.07 19.35 5.35
C PRO A 576 -44.25 20.33 4.20
N GLY A 577 -45.50 20.48 3.75
CA GLY A 577 -45.91 21.49 2.78
C GLY A 577 -46.42 22.78 3.43
N PHE A 578 -46.84 23.74 2.62
CA PHE A 578 -47.61 24.88 3.13
C PHE A 578 -48.99 24.45 3.60
N LYS A 579 -49.49 25.10 4.65
CA LYS A 579 -50.85 24.91 5.12
C LYS A 579 -51.83 25.53 4.12
N GLU A 580 -52.77 24.73 3.65
CA GLU A 580 -53.69 25.15 2.59
C GLU A 580 -54.51 26.37 3.01
N GLY A 581 -54.66 27.35 2.12
CA GLY A 581 -55.45 28.55 2.35
C GLY A 581 -54.85 29.59 3.30
N THR A 582 -53.60 29.42 3.76
CA THR A 582 -52.96 30.34 4.72
C THR A 582 -51.74 31.08 4.17
N VAL A 583 -51.48 30.97 2.87
CA VAL A 583 -50.33 31.61 2.22
C VAL A 583 -50.78 32.80 1.39
N PHE A 584 -50.09 33.93 1.57
CA PHE A 584 -50.41 35.21 0.97
C PHE A 584 -49.18 35.86 0.36
N LEU A 585 -49.43 36.82 -0.53
CA LEU A 585 -48.41 37.64 -1.16
C LEU A 585 -48.48 39.06 -0.62
N GLU A 586 -47.34 39.69 -0.37
CA GLU A 586 -47.23 41.14 -0.16
C GLU A 586 -46.34 41.73 -1.25
N ILE A 587 -46.72 42.90 -1.78
CA ILE A 587 -45.88 43.67 -2.71
C ILE A 587 -45.70 45.08 -2.15
N LYS A 588 -44.49 45.38 -1.65
CA LYS A 588 -44.10 46.69 -1.12
C LYS A 588 -42.86 47.20 -1.85
N GLN A 589 -42.96 48.40 -2.43
CA GLN A 589 -41.85 49.07 -3.14
C GLN A 589 -41.18 48.16 -4.20
N GLY A 590 -41.96 47.32 -4.88
CA GLY A 590 -41.45 46.38 -5.90
C GLY A 590 -40.85 45.08 -5.36
N VAL A 591 -40.73 44.92 -4.03
CA VAL A 591 -40.33 43.65 -3.39
C VAL A 591 -41.56 42.79 -3.22
N THR A 592 -41.49 41.57 -3.76
CA THR A 592 -42.52 40.54 -3.56
C THR A 592 -42.13 39.66 -2.38
N THR A 593 -43.03 39.50 -1.42
CA THR A 593 -42.83 38.70 -0.20
C THR A 593 -43.92 37.65 -0.10
N LEU A 594 -43.54 36.39 0.10
CA LEU A 594 -44.47 35.31 0.40
C LEU A 594 -44.49 35.07 1.90
N TRP A 595 -45.67 35.01 2.52
CA TRP A 595 -45.79 34.74 3.95
C TRP A 595 -47.00 33.85 4.23
N GLY A 596 -46.93 33.06 5.30
CA GLY A 596 -48.00 32.11 5.62
C GLY A 596 -47.58 31.07 6.65
N GLU A 597 -48.34 29.97 6.73
CA GLU A 597 -48.06 28.85 7.63
C GLU A 597 -47.59 27.59 6.89
N ILE A 598 -46.71 26.83 7.53
CA ILE A 598 -46.35 25.45 7.21
C ILE A 598 -47.35 24.50 7.87
N ASP A 599 -47.71 23.42 7.20
CA ASP A 599 -48.53 22.36 7.79
C ASP A 599 -47.66 21.48 8.70
N THR A 600 -47.61 21.83 9.99
CA THR A 600 -46.87 21.09 11.03
C THR A 600 -47.79 20.24 11.91
N ASP A 601 -49.08 20.15 11.58
CA ASP A 601 -50.08 19.54 12.48
C ASP A 601 -49.87 18.01 12.60
N GLN A 602 -49.31 17.37 11.56
CA GLN A 602 -49.03 15.92 11.50
C GLN A 602 -47.65 15.63 10.90
N LEU A 603 -46.59 16.09 11.57
CA LEU A 603 -45.23 15.71 11.18
C LEU A 603 -45.02 14.20 11.38
N PRO A 604 -44.50 13.47 10.36
CA PRO A 604 -44.22 12.05 10.48
C PRO A 604 -43.16 11.75 11.55
N ASP A 605 -43.20 10.54 12.11
CA ASP A 605 -42.14 10.05 12.97
C ASP A 605 -40.80 9.99 12.21
N PHE A 606 -39.70 10.12 12.95
CA PHE A 606 -38.37 10.27 12.40
C PHE A 606 -37.34 9.35 13.08
N TYR A 607 -36.12 9.33 12.58
CA TYR A 607 -34.98 8.64 13.18
C TYR A 607 -33.89 9.64 13.53
N LYS A 608 -33.21 9.48 14.66
CA LYS A 608 -32.02 10.28 15.01
C LYS A 608 -30.92 10.10 13.95
N THR A 609 -30.16 11.17 13.75
CA THR A 609 -29.15 11.28 12.68
C THR A 609 -27.86 11.82 13.25
N TYR A 610 -26.80 11.85 12.44
CA TYR A 610 -25.51 12.45 12.79
C TYR A 610 -25.57 13.91 13.30
N ALA A 611 -26.69 14.61 13.11
CA ALA A 611 -26.90 15.95 13.66
C ALA A 611 -27.27 15.98 15.15
N TYR A 612 -27.41 14.81 15.78
CA TYR A 612 -27.57 14.65 17.23
C TYR A 612 -26.21 14.55 17.94
N PRO A 613 -26.15 14.74 19.27
CA PRO A 613 -24.91 14.58 20.03
C PRO A 613 -24.26 13.21 19.79
N THR A 614 -22.93 13.19 19.76
CA THR A 614 -22.13 12.01 19.41
C THR A 614 -22.59 10.75 20.12
N GLY A 615 -22.94 9.72 19.33
CA GLY A 615 -23.27 8.40 19.84
C GLY A 615 -24.77 8.11 19.95
N GLN A 616 -25.64 9.14 19.94
CA GLN A 616 -27.10 8.93 19.94
C GLN A 616 -27.65 8.49 18.58
N ASP A 617 -26.87 8.70 17.52
CA ASP A 617 -27.20 8.41 16.13
C ASP A 617 -26.61 7.07 15.64
N LYS A 618 -25.69 6.51 16.42
CA LYS A 618 -24.96 5.29 16.06
C LYS A 618 -25.85 4.08 16.27
N PHE A 619 -25.95 3.28 15.22
CA PHE A 619 -26.70 2.04 15.27
C PHE A 619 -26.02 1.06 16.23
N THR A 620 -26.83 0.21 16.85
CA THR A 620 -26.37 -0.88 17.69
C THR A 620 -26.48 -2.19 16.93
N LYS A 621 -25.46 -3.03 17.07
CA LYS A 621 -25.46 -4.40 16.57
C LYS A 621 -26.08 -5.31 17.63
N ASP A 622 -27.11 -6.03 17.26
CA ASP A 622 -27.64 -7.13 18.05
C ASP A 622 -26.65 -8.32 17.98
N PRO A 623 -26.12 -8.79 19.11
CA PRO A 623 -25.06 -9.80 19.13
C PRO A 623 -25.54 -11.21 18.76
N ASP A 624 -26.85 -11.48 18.83
CA ASP A 624 -27.42 -12.80 18.57
C ASP A 624 -27.85 -12.96 17.11
N THR A 625 -28.15 -11.85 16.44
CA THR A 625 -28.74 -11.85 15.08
C THR A 625 -27.88 -11.16 14.01
N ASP A 626 -26.79 -10.50 14.42
CA ASP A 626 -25.93 -9.65 13.59
C ASP A 626 -26.67 -8.46 12.92
N ILE A 627 -27.85 -8.09 13.45
CA ILE A 627 -28.67 -7.02 12.87
C ILE A 627 -28.26 -5.67 13.46
N TRP A 628 -28.01 -4.69 12.59
CA TRP A 628 -27.77 -3.29 12.96
C TRP A 628 -29.06 -2.49 12.89
N LYS A 629 -29.44 -1.80 13.98
CA LYS A 629 -30.63 -0.95 14.06
C LYS A 629 -30.32 0.42 14.66
N SER A 630 -31.13 1.41 14.30
CA SER A 630 -31.16 2.71 14.99
C SER A 630 -31.43 2.48 16.48
N PRO A 631 -30.68 3.12 17.40
CA PRO A 631 -30.67 2.77 18.82
C PRO A 631 -32.03 2.94 19.50
N GLU A 632 -32.81 3.94 19.08
CA GLU A 632 -34.15 4.25 19.65
C GLU A 632 -35.28 3.93 18.66
N GLY A 633 -34.96 3.35 17.51
CA GLY A 633 -35.95 3.16 16.44
C GLY A 633 -36.53 4.49 15.95
N LYS A 634 -37.85 4.48 15.69
CA LYS A 634 -38.61 5.60 15.15
C LYS A 634 -39.22 6.41 16.31
N LEU A 635 -39.08 7.73 16.27
CA LEU A 635 -39.50 8.66 17.33
C LEU A 635 -40.57 9.64 16.82
N PRO A 636 -41.53 10.03 17.66
CA PRO A 636 -42.54 11.02 17.28
C PRO A 636 -41.89 12.39 17.03
N ALA A 637 -42.49 13.19 16.15
CA ALA A 637 -41.96 14.52 15.83
C ALA A 637 -41.84 15.48 17.04
N SER A 638 -42.56 15.22 18.14
CA SER A 638 -42.39 15.93 19.42
C SER A 638 -40.99 15.82 20.01
N ASP A 639 -40.26 14.77 19.64
CA ASP A 639 -38.94 14.44 20.19
C ASP A 639 -37.81 14.98 19.30
N LEU A 640 -38.15 15.76 18.26
CA LEU A 640 -37.17 16.51 17.49
C LEU A 640 -36.36 17.43 18.41
N ALA A 641 -35.07 17.58 18.10
CA ALA A 641 -34.21 18.48 18.86
C ALA A 641 -34.79 19.91 18.88
N GLU A 642 -34.62 20.61 20.00
CA GLU A 642 -35.26 21.91 20.25
C GLU A 642 -34.92 22.99 19.23
N ASP A 643 -33.83 22.84 18.49
CA ASP A 643 -33.35 23.78 17.48
C ASP A 643 -33.77 23.44 16.05
N ARG A 644 -34.66 22.45 15.85
CA ARG A 644 -35.21 22.14 14.52
C ARG A 644 -36.22 23.18 14.08
N ALA A 645 -36.12 23.62 12.83
CA ALA A 645 -37.05 24.54 12.19
C ALA A 645 -37.26 24.13 10.72
N VAL A 646 -38.38 24.55 10.16
CA VAL A 646 -38.62 24.38 8.73
C VAL A 646 -37.79 25.42 7.99
N TYR A 647 -36.98 24.96 7.04
CA TYR A 647 -36.17 25.76 6.15
C TYR A 647 -36.85 25.83 4.79
N ILE A 648 -36.98 27.04 4.25
CA ILE A 648 -37.61 27.31 2.97
C ILE A 648 -36.57 27.97 2.08
N GLN A 649 -36.34 27.40 0.91
CA GLN A 649 -35.44 27.94 -0.10
C GLN A 649 -36.19 28.16 -1.40
N MET A 650 -35.88 29.27 -2.06
CA MET A 650 -36.39 29.56 -3.39
C MET A 650 -35.24 29.92 -4.31
N ARG A 651 -35.27 29.37 -5.52
CA ARG A 651 -34.34 29.78 -6.58
C ARG A 651 -34.68 31.21 -7.03
N THR A 652 -33.67 32.00 -7.33
CA THR A 652 -33.84 33.37 -7.84
C THR A 652 -33.18 33.50 -9.20
N PHE A 653 -33.58 32.65 -10.14
CA PHE A 653 -33.05 32.71 -11.50
C PHE A 653 -33.80 33.78 -12.29
N ILE A 654 -33.07 34.80 -12.74
CA ILE A 654 -33.60 35.91 -13.56
C ILE A 654 -32.64 36.14 -14.71
N ASN A 655 -33.10 35.96 -15.95
CA ASN A 655 -32.36 36.31 -17.17
C ASN A 655 -30.90 35.78 -17.24
N GLY A 656 -30.66 34.54 -16.80
CA GLY A 656 -29.32 33.93 -16.85
C GLY A 656 -28.48 34.10 -15.58
N THR A 657 -28.85 35.01 -14.68
CA THR A 657 -28.17 35.19 -13.39
C THR A 657 -28.92 34.42 -12.30
N GLY A 658 -28.19 33.59 -11.56
CA GLY A 658 -28.75 32.67 -10.56
C GLY A 658 -28.45 33.07 -9.12
N GLY A 659 -29.19 32.45 -8.20
CA GLY A 659 -29.03 32.58 -6.76
C GLY A 659 -30.12 31.81 -6.02
N THR A 660 -30.10 31.91 -4.70
CA THR A 660 -31.20 31.41 -3.84
C THR A 660 -31.47 32.39 -2.73
N VAL A 661 -32.74 32.62 -2.43
CA VAL A 661 -33.17 33.26 -1.18
C VAL A 661 -33.72 32.19 -0.26
N HIS A 662 -33.62 32.40 1.04
CA HIS A 662 -34.09 31.45 2.02
C HIS A 662 -34.60 32.13 3.27
N THR A 663 -35.45 31.41 3.97
CA THR A 663 -36.01 31.78 5.27
C THR A 663 -36.28 30.50 6.07
N GLY A 664 -36.91 30.65 7.23
CA GLY A 664 -37.47 29.51 7.93
C GLY A 664 -38.36 29.95 9.09
N THR A 665 -38.92 28.96 9.77
CA THR A 665 -39.76 29.19 10.95
C THR A 665 -38.90 29.53 12.17
N VAL A 666 -39.53 29.97 13.25
CA VAL A 666 -38.99 29.76 14.60
C VAL A 666 -38.93 28.25 14.90
N PRO A 667 -38.20 27.79 15.94
CA PRO A 667 -38.10 26.35 16.19
C PRO A 667 -39.45 25.66 16.39
N LEU A 668 -39.57 24.44 15.88
CA LEU A 668 -40.78 23.61 15.96
C LEU A 668 -41.20 23.35 17.41
N SER A 669 -40.22 23.16 18.29
CA SER A 669 -40.39 23.03 19.76
C SER A 669 -41.10 24.22 20.41
N LYS A 670 -41.12 25.38 19.76
CA LYS A 670 -41.78 26.61 20.20
C LYS A 670 -43.09 26.89 19.45
N GLY A 671 -43.64 25.89 18.76
CA GLY A 671 -44.84 26.03 17.93
C GLY A 671 -44.58 26.72 16.58
N GLY A 672 -43.33 26.69 16.10
CA GLY A 672 -42.93 27.38 14.89
C GLY A 672 -43.59 26.84 13.63
N LYS A 673 -44.52 27.61 13.06
CA LYS A 673 -45.21 27.28 11.81
C LYS A 673 -45.24 28.42 10.78
N ARG A 674 -44.97 29.65 11.21
CA ARG A 674 -45.06 30.85 10.38
C ARG A 674 -43.75 31.15 9.66
N PHE A 675 -43.84 31.67 8.44
CA PHE A 675 -42.68 32.09 7.65
C PHE A 675 -42.91 33.42 6.93
N ILE A 676 -41.81 34.11 6.61
CA ILE A 676 -41.74 35.24 5.68
C ILE A 676 -40.57 35.01 4.74
N LEU A 677 -40.84 34.84 3.45
CA LEU A 677 -39.87 34.71 2.37
C LEU A 677 -39.87 35.99 1.55
N THR A 678 -38.94 36.89 1.87
CA THR A 678 -38.73 38.13 1.12
C THR A 678 -38.03 37.84 -0.21
N SER A 679 -38.27 38.70 -1.21
CA SER A 679 -37.72 38.55 -2.57
C SER A 679 -38.16 37.24 -3.25
N ALA A 680 -39.45 36.92 -3.18
CA ALA A 680 -40.04 35.78 -3.86
C ALA A 680 -40.31 36.08 -5.35
N TYR A 681 -39.56 35.48 -6.26
CA TYR A 681 -39.61 35.77 -7.69
C TYR A 681 -40.45 34.76 -8.50
N PRO A 682 -41.54 35.19 -9.16
CA PRO A 682 -42.29 34.30 -10.05
C PRO A 682 -41.42 33.62 -11.11
N GLY A 683 -41.83 32.42 -11.54
CA GLY A 683 -41.11 31.55 -12.46
C GLY A 683 -40.12 30.58 -11.78
N ASN A 684 -40.01 30.59 -10.45
CA ASN A 684 -39.03 29.78 -9.72
C ASN A 684 -39.71 28.78 -8.77
N TRP A 685 -39.01 27.68 -8.51
CA TRP A 685 -39.44 26.67 -7.53
C TRP A 685 -39.16 27.12 -6.10
N ILE A 686 -39.93 26.56 -5.17
CA ILE A 686 -39.80 26.67 -3.73
C ILE A 686 -39.58 25.26 -3.19
N GLY A 687 -38.52 25.08 -2.41
CA GLY A 687 -38.18 23.84 -1.73
C GLY A 687 -38.21 24.00 -0.22
N VAL A 688 -38.48 22.90 0.46
CA VAL A 688 -38.59 22.84 1.93
C VAL A 688 -37.76 21.69 2.48
N ASP A 689 -37.19 21.92 3.65
CA ASP A 689 -36.44 20.96 4.46
C ASP A 689 -36.70 21.22 5.95
N ILE A 690 -36.32 20.29 6.81
CA ILE A 690 -36.20 20.53 8.24
C ILE A 690 -34.71 20.57 8.57
N ARG A 691 -34.29 21.66 9.21
CA ARG A 691 -32.88 21.97 9.47
C ARG A 691 -32.68 22.45 10.90
N ARG A 692 -31.45 22.31 11.38
CA ARG A 692 -30.98 22.90 12.63
C ARG A 692 -30.86 24.42 12.46
N ARG A 693 -31.67 25.17 13.21
CA ARG A 693 -31.68 26.63 13.23
C ARG A 693 -30.79 27.15 14.36
N GLN A 694 -29.83 28.01 14.02
CA GLN A 694 -29.00 28.71 14.99
C GLN A 694 -29.24 30.21 14.88
N LYS A 695 -29.43 30.87 16.03
CA LYS A 695 -29.54 32.33 16.12
C LYS A 695 -28.20 32.89 16.58
N GLY A 696 -27.44 33.47 15.66
CA GLY A 696 -26.26 34.26 15.98
C GLY A 696 -26.61 35.70 16.36
N THR A 697 -25.60 36.52 16.67
CA THR A 697 -25.78 37.92 17.06
C THR A 697 -26.46 38.75 15.98
N ASN A 698 -26.10 38.53 14.71
CA ASN A 698 -26.53 39.35 13.57
C ASN A 698 -27.33 38.59 12.51
N GLN A 699 -27.41 37.26 12.60
CA GLN A 699 -28.04 36.43 11.57
C GLN A 699 -28.59 35.12 12.12
N ILE A 700 -29.56 34.56 11.39
CA ILE A 700 -30.07 33.21 11.60
C ILE A 700 -29.43 32.30 10.54
N THR A 701 -28.89 31.17 10.95
CA THR A 701 -28.32 30.15 10.05
C THR A 701 -29.09 28.83 10.16
N TYR A 702 -29.06 28.07 9.08
CA TYR A 702 -29.73 26.78 8.97
C TYR A 702 -28.73 25.71 8.52
N ASN A 703 -28.39 24.80 9.43
CA ASN A 703 -27.51 23.67 9.17
C ASN A 703 -28.33 22.40 8.98
N MET A 704 -27.84 21.48 8.18
CA MET A 704 -28.62 20.30 7.83
C MET A 704 -28.73 19.31 9.00
N SER A 705 -29.86 18.58 9.05
CA SER A 705 -30.16 17.68 10.18
C SER A 705 -30.72 16.30 9.80
N TYR A 706 -31.11 16.08 8.54
CA TYR A 706 -31.29 14.75 7.91
C TYR A 706 -32.46 13.87 8.39
N GLU A 707 -33.32 14.37 9.28
CA GLU A 707 -34.46 13.61 9.80
C GLU A 707 -35.53 13.39 8.73
N TYR A 708 -35.70 14.37 7.84
CA TYR A 708 -36.67 14.36 6.76
C TYR A 708 -36.00 14.53 5.39
N ARG A 709 -36.69 14.07 4.36
CA ARG A 709 -36.34 14.28 2.96
C ARG A 709 -36.81 15.66 2.54
N SER A 710 -35.88 16.50 2.15
CA SER A 710 -36.19 17.78 1.51
C SER A 710 -36.82 17.58 0.14
N ARG A 711 -37.65 18.53 -0.30
CA ARG A 711 -38.34 18.43 -1.59
C ARG A 711 -38.71 19.79 -2.14
N PHE A 712 -38.87 19.86 -3.46
CA PHE A 712 -39.61 20.95 -4.08
C PHE A 712 -41.09 20.77 -3.80
N ILE A 713 -41.74 21.84 -3.33
CA ILE A 713 -43.17 21.81 -2.98
C ILE A 713 -44.02 22.58 -3.98
N TYR A 714 -43.55 23.73 -4.47
CA TYR A 714 -44.32 24.60 -5.35
C TYR A 714 -43.45 25.33 -6.38
N TYR A 715 -44.08 25.83 -7.44
CA TYR A 715 -43.62 26.97 -8.23
C TYR A 715 -44.44 28.20 -7.86
N LEU A 716 -43.79 29.36 -7.74
CA LEU A 716 -44.49 30.63 -7.75
C LEU A 716 -44.66 31.08 -9.20
N LEU A 717 -45.88 31.26 -9.68
CA LEU A 717 -46.16 31.76 -11.03
C LEU A 717 -46.90 33.09 -10.98
N LYS A 718 -46.69 33.89 -12.02
CA LYS A 718 -47.44 35.12 -12.29
C LYS A 718 -47.98 35.04 -13.72
N GLU A 719 -49.30 35.15 -13.86
CA GLU A 719 -49.99 35.16 -15.13
C GLU A 719 -50.89 36.40 -15.16
N GLY A 720 -50.59 37.34 -16.05
CA GLY A 720 -51.21 38.67 -16.04
C GLY A 720 -51.00 39.37 -14.69
N GLY A 721 -52.10 39.77 -14.04
CA GLY A 721 -52.10 40.41 -12.72
C GLY A 721 -52.22 39.45 -11.54
N GLN A 722 -52.38 38.14 -11.76
CA GLN A 722 -52.63 37.16 -10.71
C GLN A 722 -51.38 36.34 -10.41
N TYR A 723 -51.26 35.92 -9.15
CA TYR A 723 -50.17 35.09 -8.64
C TYR A 723 -50.71 33.74 -8.19
N PHE A 724 -49.94 32.69 -8.40
CA PHE A 724 -50.33 31.32 -8.08
C PHE A 724 -49.17 30.57 -7.43
N LEU A 725 -49.50 29.73 -6.44
CA LEU A 725 -48.67 28.58 -6.09
C LEU A 725 -49.14 27.39 -6.91
N VAL A 726 -48.22 26.78 -7.65
CA VAL A 726 -48.49 25.59 -8.45
C VAL A 726 -47.76 24.42 -7.83
N ASP A 727 -48.45 23.33 -7.54
CA ASP A 727 -47.84 22.13 -6.95
C ASP A 727 -46.70 21.64 -7.86
N PHE A 728 -45.56 21.32 -7.24
CA PHE A 728 -44.38 20.93 -8.00
C PHE A 728 -44.59 19.61 -8.75
N ALA A 729 -45.23 18.62 -8.11
CA ALA A 729 -45.50 17.31 -8.69
C ALA A 729 -46.72 17.35 -9.63
N ASP A 730 -47.78 18.06 -9.24
CA ASP A 730 -49.00 18.20 -10.02
C ASP A 730 -49.20 19.64 -10.51
N ARG A 731 -48.64 19.95 -11.69
CA ARG A 731 -48.72 21.30 -12.26
C ARG A 731 -50.15 21.76 -12.61
N THR A 732 -51.14 20.86 -12.55
CA THR A 732 -52.55 21.22 -12.75
C THR A 732 -53.19 21.79 -11.48
N LYS A 733 -52.63 21.48 -10.30
CA LYS A 733 -53.07 22.05 -9.02
C LYS A 733 -52.46 23.42 -8.83
N ARG A 734 -53.32 24.43 -8.99
CA ARG A 734 -52.95 25.86 -8.93
C ARG A 734 -53.78 26.55 -7.85
N MET A 735 -53.10 27.13 -6.87
CA MET A 735 -53.70 27.87 -5.77
C MET A 735 -53.51 29.37 -6.01
N PRO A 736 -54.57 30.16 -6.22
CA PRO A 736 -54.45 31.61 -6.35
C PRO A 736 -53.98 32.23 -5.03
N LEU A 737 -53.05 33.18 -5.11
CA LEU A 737 -52.56 33.93 -3.96
C LEU A 737 -53.27 35.27 -3.86
N GLU A 738 -53.85 35.55 -2.70
CA GLU A 738 -54.38 36.87 -2.37
C GLU A 738 -53.24 37.81 -1.96
N ILE A 739 -53.31 39.08 -2.39
CA ILE A 739 -52.35 40.11 -2.00
C ILE A 739 -52.82 40.75 -0.68
N LYS A 740 -52.06 40.56 0.40
CA LYS A 740 -52.32 41.09 1.74
C LYS A 740 -51.04 41.63 2.37
N GLU A 741 -51.19 42.69 3.16
CA GLU A 741 -50.09 43.14 4.01
C GLU A 741 -49.75 42.09 5.06
N CYS A 742 -48.45 41.83 5.24
CA CYS A 742 -47.97 40.93 6.28
C CYS A 742 -48.04 41.65 7.64
N PRO A 743 -48.65 41.05 8.68
CA PRO A 743 -48.65 41.62 10.02
C PRO A 743 -47.22 41.87 10.52
N ALA A 744 -47.00 43.01 11.18
CA ALA A 744 -45.66 43.40 11.64
C ALA A 744 -45.08 42.41 12.67
N ASP A 745 -45.94 41.77 13.45
CA ASP A 745 -45.67 40.79 14.50
C ASP A 745 -45.86 39.34 14.02
N TRP A 746 -45.92 39.10 12.69
CA TRP A 746 -46.26 37.78 12.15
C TRP A 746 -45.32 36.66 12.65
N MET A 747 -44.03 36.95 12.81
CA MET A 747 -43.02 35.98 13.24
C MET A 747 -42.84 35.87 14.76
N ASP A 748 -43.53 36.71 15.54
CA ASP A 748 -43.39 36.79 17.00
C ASP A 748 -44.11 35.65 17.74
#